data_AF-A0A7C7ZBW3-F1
#
_entry.id   AF-A0A7C7ZBW3-F1
#
_cell.length_a   1.000
_cell.length_b   1.000
_cell.length_c   1.000
_cell.angle_alpha   90.00
_cell.angle_beta   90.00
_cell.angle_gamma   90.00
#
_symmetry.space_group_name_H-M   'P 1'
#
loop_
_entity.id
_entity.type
_entity.pdbx_description
1 polymer ?
#
loop_
_entity_poly.entity_id
_entity_poly.type
_entity_poly.pdbx_seq_one_letter_code
_entity_poly.pdbx_strand_id
1 'polypeptide(L)'
;MEDYLHECLELLQRAGDDVGRRRKAIQRPKAWSLLPFEWRALAFLAANKAAPEAIGIGGGVGRDRSQPQRIGRRGGRGRIKSMDDRLEGPFDVLVSDAPAAYKLAVLCAHKGKSGTSWDSSLDSKMSGLRSECEEGIHPVWRRLAREAPLIAEMAQFPVIEAADRDIDSGDWLDAACFDPLDRVRLREWLSMELPFTTNSEQAHALQRIRQDLTGGRSRPGMWMRWMSPSLRGLSGEGALLEGVLLASVSEDTAREVLGSLKGGAISELANRHSMLIGMRSGDFSGWRACANQEGDDGLSEALRVSAWKNVESCSVELSAADLLNGVEILSHVGESLPSPLRWRVASSLVSQGNVNEALGFIEDAVFSDGEHASTALDILSEVESEILTRTLRESIVSMSESGLLMVMRHEGAPIQIGLQAASKLWESKSIRHTDEILNIFTKAADIESLVTAFERDPSLSMAYPHRMLMSWHLLLGSSQINRDSLADLRKTALKSIDNSAGDDALSDASVALISLLDGLPRDMDSVHGKLDSDGLRSLNEVRRALSPDGDGVVKESKIENLQDSIQRADLNHLEKRLFGALIIALQLNRAAMDLQIGGEESEKGAVESLGQLCELDSAAMRTIAAVTNLVIEHNLGVPALEDWYREHDRTGPEFQIVRAAILRASGDRLNAARAYKDASMKLKLDFERSALVLRKSLIEFAHAAGWREAVSLVNAHPALSSSVTKRFKLYLRTCKRYEDGDTSAASTGLIEFAAQEEELSRNGASGSIRDRRVEVLEGLYRYPDEHGLPPDPFQGRVRAALQEVRTSKASRQTDLERRFMIEMRGKKDPREITILAMEVADTDPIKGLWMLEKAITSGDLDAKQSNTLKKSQRALFVSHSGTIPVKQRRPLRNLSLKPLIMVDTNILIEALKDDLIKELSADNLGSLNWTVERAFHWMLRRRAGEGRILLHIPPAARGEFMHRAKNPDSVLRMFSDTYIDKAIWSEMVDDAFLMQRVDSICRAFNSWNQPAKVRGEEIDLEDFLLGHREVFQRVDEQKRRGGRSPMRTSIKGEDIYPEKGDRDIMLDAAALASTSISDVGSVLVATRDSDFRLVSRALEEEYGFGVVGDAQQLNDRVL
;
A
#
# COMPACT_ATOMS: atom_id res chain seq x y z
N MET A 1 4.59 -81.22 -30.78
CA MET A 1 3.51 -81.44 -31.78
C MET A 1 2.91 -82.83 -31.67
N GLU A 2 3.73 -83.88 -31.63
CA GLU A 2 3.29 -85.26 -31.45
C GLU A 2 2.61 -85.50 -30.08
N ASP A 3 3.07 -84.84 -29.01
CA ASP A 3 2.44 -84.87 -27.68
C ASP A 3 1.04 -84.23 -27.66
N TYR A 4 0.87 -83.08 -28.31
CA TYR A 4 -0.43 -82.41 -28.42
C TYR A 4 -1.44 -83.26 -29.20
N LEU A 5 -0.97 -83.98 -30.23
CA LEU A 5 -1.79 -84.95 -30.96
C LEU A 5 -2.12 -86.15 -30.06
N HIS A 6 -1.18 -86.61 -29.25
CA HIS A 6 -1.38 -87.71 -28.28
C HIS A 6 -2.49 -87.37 -27.28
N GLU A 7 -2.41 -86.19 -26.66
CA GLU A 7 -3.41 -85.69 -25.71
C GLU A 7 -4.81 -85.60 -26.34
N CYS A 8 -4.91 -85.14 -27.59
CA CYS A 8 -6.19 -85.10 -28.32
C CYS A 8 -6.79 -86.49 -28.54
N LEU A 9 -5.95 -87.49 -28.82
CA LEU A 9 -6.39 -88.86 -29.10
C LEU A 9 -6.68 -89.68 -27.84
N GLU A 10 -6.15 -89.29 -26.68
CA GLU A 10 -6.38 -89.98 -25.41
C GLU A 10 -7.86 -90.13 -25.06
N LEU A 11 -8.65 -89.09 -25.37
CA LEU A 11 -10.07 -89.03 -25.05
C LEU A 11 -10.96 -89.88 -25.98
N LEU A 12 -10.42 -90.43 -27.07
CA LEU A 12 -11.21 -91.23 -28.01
C LEU A 12 -11.72 -92.54 -27.40
N GLN A 13 -10.92 -93.20 -26.55
CA GLN A 13 -11.35 -94.42 -25.85
C GLN A 13 -12.57 -94.19 -24.95
N ARG A 14 -12.65 -93.01 -24.32
CA ARG A 14 -13.77 -92.64 -23.44
C ARG A 14 -15.04 -92.22 -24.22
N ALA A 15 -14.92 -91.92 -25.51
CA ALA A 15 -16.01 -91.38 -26.34
C ALA A 15 -16.88 -92.45 -27.03
N GLY A 16 -16.47 -93.73 -26.99
CA GLY A 16 -17.16 -94.85 -27.62
C GLY A 16 -17.02 -94.87 -29.16
N ASP A 17 -17.97 -95.51 -29.86
CA ASP A 17 -17.91 -95.75 -31.31
C ASP A 17 -18.67 -94.72 -32.17
N ASP A 18 -19.43 -93.80 -31.56
CA ASP A 18 -20.18 -92.78 -32.29
C ASP A 18 -19.25 -91.69 -32.87
N VAL A 19 -19.24 -91.55 -34.19
CA VAL A 19 -18.36 -90.61 -34.92
C VAL A 19 -18.59 -89.16 -34.48
N GLY A 20 -19.83 -88.76 -34.20
CA GLY A 20 -20.16 -87.41 -33.75
C GLY A 20 -19.59 -87.09 -32.36
N ARG A 21 -19.72 -88.01 -31.41
CA ARG A 21 -19.13 -87.89 -30.06
C ARG A 21 -17.61 -87.93 -30.08
N ARG A 22 -17.01 -88.81 -30.89
CA ARG A 22 -15.55 -88.92 -31.06
C ARG A 22 -14.96 -87.62 -31.62
N ARG A 23 -15.58 -87.04 -32.66
CA ARG A 23 -15.19 -85.72 -33.21
C ARG A 23 -15.27 -84.60 -32.18
N LYS A 24 -16.28 -84.60 -31.31
CA LYS A 24 -16.38 -83.65 -30.21
C LYS A 24 -15.33 -83.91 -29.12
N ALA A 25 -14.97 -85.17 -28.86
CA ALA A 25 -14.01 -85.54 -27.82
C ALA A 25 -12.59 -85.09 -28.15
N ILE A 26 -12.12 -85.26 -29.39
CA ILE A 26 -10.79 -84.81 -29.82
C ILE A 26 -10.63 -83.28 -29.80
N GLN A 27 -11.74 -82.54 -29.85
CA GLN A 27 -11.76 -81.07 -29.82
C GLN A 27 -11.82 -80.49 -28.40
N ARG A 28 -12.00 -81.32 -27.37
CA ARG A 28 -12.10 -80.86 -25.97
C ARG A 28 -10.76 -80.42 -25.37
N PRO A 29 -9.63 -81.11 -25.59
CA PRO A 29 -8.34 -80.70 -25.03
C PRO A 29 -7.91 -79.36 -25.59
N LYS A 30 -7.25 -78.54 -24.76
CA LYS A 30 -6.67 -77.25 -25.21
C LYS A 30 -5.59 -77.48 -26.26
N ALA A 31 -4.89 -78.61 -26.20
CA ALA A 31 -3.96 -79.09 -27.24
C ALA A 31 -4.56 -79.03 -28.66
N TRP A 32 -5.88 -79.22 -28.83
CA TRP A 32 -6.55 -79.11 -30.12
C TRP A 32 -6.33 -77.75 -30.80
N SER A 33 -6.39 -76.68 -30.01
CA SER A 33 -6.20 -75.30 -30.50
C SER A 33 -4.77 -75.00 -30.92
N LEU A 34 -3.79 -75.75 -30.38
CA LEU A 34 -2.36 -75.65 -30.68
C LEU A 34 -1.96 -76.40 -31.96
N LEU A 35 -2.74 -77.41 -32.38
CA LEU A 35 -2.47 -78.18 -33.59
C LEU A 35 -2.75 -77.37 -34.88
N PRO A 36 -1.84 -77.37 -35.88
CA PRO A 36 -2.11 -76.92 -37.25
C PRO A 36 -3.24 -77.71 -37.91
N PHE A 37 -3.79 -77.18 -39.01
CA PHE A 37 -4.95 -77.78 -39.67
C PHE A 37 -4.68 -79.18 -40.22
N GLU A 38 -3.45 -79.45 -40.61
CA GLU A 38 -2.94 -80.68 -41.20
C GLU A 38 -2.87 -81.80 -40.15
N TRP A 39 -2.38 -81.47 -38.95
CA TRP A 39 -2.35 -82.38 -37.79
C TRP A 39 -3.74 -82.65 -37.22
N ARG A 40 -4.62 -81.63 -37.23
CA ARG A 40 -6.04 -81.80 -36.89
C ARG A 40 -6.73 -82.77 -37.85
N ALA A 41 -6.37 -82.77 -39.14
CA ALA A 41 -6.92 -83.70 -40.12
C ALA A 41 -6.58 -85.16 -39.76
N LEU A 42 -5.35 -85.45 -39.33
CA LEU A 42 -4.95 -86.78 -38.85
C LEU A 42 -5.77 -87.23 -37.63
N ALA A 43 -6.00 -86.34 -36.66
CA ALA A 43 -6.86 -86.64 -35.51
C ALA A 43 -8.31 -86.95 -35.93
N PHE A 44 -8.82 -86.26 -36.96
CA PHE A 44 -10.15 -86.53 -37.53
C PHE A 44 -10.24 -87.90 -38.22
N LEU A 45 -9.17 -88.36 -38.90
CA LEU A 45 -9.12 -89.71 -39.47
C LEU A 45 -9.34 -90.80 -38.40
N ALA A 46 -8.72 -90.63 -37.23
CA ALA A 46 -8.89 -91.52 -36.07
C ALA A 46 -10.27 -91.39 -35.40
N ALA A 47 -10.85 -90.19 -35.34
CA ALA A 47 -12.21 -90.01 -34.87
C ALA A 47 -13.25 -90.67 -35.80
N ASN A 48 -12.96 -90.71 -37.11
CA ASN A 48 -13.82 -91.26 -38.16
C ASN A 48 -13.63 -92.77 -38.41
N LYS A 49 -12.62 -93.42 -37.80
CA LYS A 49 -12.21 -94.80 -38.09
C LYS A 49 -12.05 -95.06 -39.60
N ALA A 50 -11.36 -94.16 -40.28
CA ALA A 50 -11.26 -94.19 -41.74
C ALA A 50 -10.59 -95.49 -42.24
N ALA A 51 -11.23 -96.16 -43.20
CA ALA A 51 -10.82 -97.46 -43.77
C ALA A 51 -10.63 -97.38 -45.30
N PRO A 52 -9.91 -98.35 -45.92
CA PRO A 52 -9.68 -98.38 -47.37
C PRO A 52 -11.00 -98.56 -48.15
N GLU A 53 -11.13 -97.95 -49.33
CA GLU A 53 -12.30 -98.17 -50.20
C GLU A 53 -12.30 -99.60 -50.80
N ALA A 54 -13.39 -100.34 -50.61
CA ALA A 54 -13.54 -101.71 -51.14
C ALA A 54 -13.87 -101.71 -52.65
N ILE A 55 -13.20 -102.57 -53.42
CA ILE A 55 -13.42 -102.77 -54.86
C ILE A 55 -14.34 -104.00 -55.05
N GLY A 56 -15.56 -103.83 -55.59
CA GLY A 56 -16.32 -104.96 -56.19
C GLY A 56 -17.86 -104.95 -56.17
N ILE A 57 -18.45 -104.89 -57.38
CA ILE A 57 -19.62 -105.61 -57.93
C ILE A 57 -20.94 -105.70 -57.11
N GLY A 58 -21.96 -104.94 -57.57
CA GLY A 58 -23.38 -105.34 -57.69
C GLY A 58 -24.16 -105.86 -56.46
N GLY A 59 -24.91 -104.96 -55.80
CA GLY A 59 -25.97 -105.34 -54.86
C GLY A 59 -26.55 -104.13 -54.13
N GLY A 60 -27.56 -103.49 -54.72
CA GLY A 60 -28.13 -102.25 -54.19
C GLY A 60 -29.06 -102.48 -52.99
N VAL A 61 -28.75 -101.84 -51.87
CA VAL A 61 -29.74 -101.30 -50.92
C VAL A 61 -29.19 -99.98 -50.39
N GLY A 62 -29.89 -98.89 -50.69
CA GLY A 62 -29.54 -97.55 -50.24
C GLY A 62 -29.75 -97.35 -48.75
N ARG A 63 -28.85 -96.57 -48.14
CA ARG A 63 -29.18 -95.61 -47.07
C ARG A 63 -28.22 -94.43 -47.13
N ASP A 64 -28.68 -93.42 -47.85
CA ASP A 64 -28.40 -91.99 -47.78
C ASP A 64 -27.11 -91.53 -47.06
N ARG A 65 -26.09 -91.18 -47.86
CA ARG A 65 -25.11 -90.16 -47.46
C ARG A 65 -25.86 -88.82 -47.40
N SER A 66 -26.09 -88.35 -46.18
CA SER A 66 -26.69 -87.05 -45.90
C SER A 66 -26.01 -85.94 -46.69
N GLN A 67 -26.78 -85.31 -47.58
CA GLN A 67 -26.41 -84.09 -48.27
C GLN A 67 -25.96 -83.01 -47.25
N PRO A 68 -24.90 -82.23 -47.54
CA PRO A 68 -24.51 -81.11 -46.70
C PRO A 68 -25.64 -80.07 -46.65
N GLN A 69 -26.16 -79.79 -45.45
CA GLN A 69 -27.10 -78.69 -45.23
C GLN A 69 -26.45 -77.36 -45.65
N ARG A 70 -27.04 -76.72 -46.66
CA ARG A 70 -26.91 -75.28 -46.91
C ARG A 70 -27.56 -74.54 -45.74
N ILE A 71 -26.76 -73.85 -44.93
CA ILE A 71 -27.23 -72.79 -44.04
C ILE A 71 -26.88 -71.45 -44.69
N GLY A 72 -27.86 -70.57 -44.82
CA GLY A 72 -27.75 -69.30 -45.56
C GLY A 72 -27.15 -68.14 -44.77
N ARG A 73 -26.42 -67.28 -45.51
CA ARG A 73 -26.04 -65.84 -45.34
C ARG A 73 -25.27 -65.46 -44.05
N ARG A 74 -24.07 -64.85 -44.08
CA ARG A 74 -23.42 -63.89 -45.01
C ARG A 74 -21.96 -64.27 -45.33
N GLY A 75 -21.53 -64.05 -46.57
CA GLY A 75 -20.12 -64.05 -47.02
C GLY A 75 -19.65 -65.39 -47.61
N GLY A 76 -19.32 -65.40 -48.90
CA GLY A 76 -19.18 -66.60 -49.74
C GLY A 76 -18.15 -67.64 -49.30
N ARG A 77 -18.46 -68.92 -49.58
CA ARG A 77 -17.50 -70.02 -49.57
C ARG A 77 -17.74 -70.95 -50.75
N GLY A 78 -16.65 -71.28 -51.44
CA GLY A 78 -16.56 -72.49 -52.26
C GLY A 78 -16.77 -73.76 -51.42
N ARG A 79 -16.75 -74.93 -52.07
CA ARG A 79 -16.88 -76.25 -51.42
C ARG A 79 -16.01 -76.30 -50.16
N ILE A 80 -16.62 -76.39 -48.98
CA ILE A 80 -15.87 -76.64 -47.74
C ILE A 80 -15.36 -78.08 -47.84
N LYS A 81 -14.09 -78.25 -48.17
CA LYS A 81 -13.32 -79.48 -47.93
C LYS A 81 -13.55 -79.90 -46.48
N SER A 82 -13.93 -81.16 -46.24
CA SER A 82 -14.07 -81.68 -44.88
C SER A 82 -12.72 -81.60 -44.17
N MET A 83 -12.67 -81.59 -42.83
CA MET A 83 -11.38 -81.47 -42.13
C MET A 83 -10.42 -82.63 -42.50
N ASP A 84 -10.97 -83.79 -42.85
CA ASP A 84 -10.24 -84.96 -43.37
C ASP A 84 -9.55 -84.72 -44.73
N ASP A 85 -9.98 -83.71 -45.49
CA ASP A 85 -9.46 -83.35 -46.81
C ASP A 85 -8.38 -82.25 -46.74
N ARG A 86 -8.01 -81.84 -45.52
CA ARG A 86 -6.94 -80.87 -45.23
C ARG A 86 -5.62 -81.53 -44.84
N LEU A 87 -5.48 -82.83 -45.11
CA LEU A 87 -4.18 -83.48 -45.05
C LEU A 87 -3.23 -82.77 -46.01
N GLU A 88 -2.00 -82.60 -45.57
CA GLU A 88 -0.92 -82.01 -46.35
C GLU A 88 -0.64 -82.87 -47.59
N GLY A 89 -0.28 -82.24 -48.72
CA GLY A 89 -0.12 -82.93 -50.00
C GLY A 89 1.03 -83.95 -49.98
N PRO A 90 0.94 -85.07 -50.73
CA PRO A 90 1.98 -86.11 -50.70
C PRO A 90 3.40 -85.61 -51.00
N PHE A 91 3.53 -84.59 -51.85
CA PHE A 91 4.83 -83.99 -52.19
C PHE A 91 5.28 -82.92 -51.19
N ASP A 92 4.35 -82.13 -50.65
CA ASP A 92 4.66 -81.05 -49.69
C ASP A 92 5.17 -81.63 -48.35
N VAL A 93 4.55 -82.71 -47.88
CA VAL A 93 4.94 -83.43 -46.66
C VAL A 93 6.37 -83.96 -46.74
N LEU A 94 6.80 -84.45 -47.91
CA LEU A 94 8.16 -84.97 -48.09
C LEU A 94 9.23 -83.87 -47.95
N VAL A 95 8.89 -82.62 -48.29
CA VAL A 95 9.78 -81.45 -48.22
C VAL A 95 9.78 -80.83 -46.82
N SER A 96 8.73 -81.04 -46.02
CA SER A 96 8.64 -80.53 -44.64
C SER A 96 9.76 -81.05 -43.72
N ASP A 97 10.11 -80.29 -42.68
CA ASP A 97 11.01 -80.75 -41.60
C ASP A 97 10.28 -81.62 -40.55
N ALA A 98 9.09 -82.13 -40.86
CA ALA A 98 8.29 -82.92 -39.94
C ALA A 98 8.92 -84.30 -39.66
N PRO A 99 8.62 -84.93 -38.50
CA PRO A 99 9.12 -86.26 -38.16
C PRO A 99 8.80 -87.29 -39.25
N ALA A 100 9.72 -88.24 -39.48
CA ALA A 100 9.55 -89.32 -40.46
C ALA A 100 8.22 -90.08 -40.25
N ALA A 101 7.82 -90.25 -38.99
CA ALA A 101 6.56 -90.87 -38.58
C ALA A 101 5.31 -90.08 -39.05
N TYR A 102 5.33 -88.74 -38.95
CA TYR A 102 4.25 -87.89 -39.49
C TYR A 102 4.19 -88.00 -41.02
N LYS A 103 5.35 -87.96 -41.69
CA LYS A 103 5.43 -88.06 -43.15
C LYS A 103 4.86 -89.38 -43.66
N LEU A 104 5.23 -90.48 -43.00
CA LEU A 104 4.73 -91.81 -43.33
C LEU A 104 3.21 -91.91 -43.07
N ALA A 105 2.71 -91.39 -41.96
CA ALA A 105 1.27 -91.40 -41.62
C ALA A 105 0.41 -90.71 -42.68
N VAL A 106 0.84 -89.54 -43.16
CA VAL A 106 0.10 -88.77 -44.18
C VAL A 106 0.14 -89.49 -45.54
N LEU A 107 1.29 -90.06 -45.93
CA LEU A 107 1.41 -90.84 -47.16
C LEU A 107 0.55 -92.12 -47.13
N CYS A 108 0.51 -92.84 -46.00
CA CYS A 108 -0.38 -94.00 -45.81
C CYS A 108 -1.86 -93.59 -45.95
N ALA A 109 -2.25 -92.46 -45.36
CA ALA A 109 -3.62 -91.95 -45.45
C ALA A 109 -4.02 -91.57 -46.88
N HIS A 110 -3.13 -90.96 -47.68
CA HIS A 110 -3.39 -90.67 -49.10
C HIS A 110 -3.43 -91.92 -49.96
N LYS A 111 -2.51 -92.88 -49.74
CA LYS A 111 -2.46 -94.14 -50.49
C LYS A 111 -3.76 -94.94 -50.33
N GLY A 112 -4.32 -95.01 -49.12
CA GLY A 112 -5.57 -95.73 -48.86
C GLY A 112 -6.85 -94.99 -49.29
N LYS A 113 -6.81 -93.66 -49.48
CA LYS A 113 -7.94 -92.86 -49.98
C LYS A 113 -8.00 -92.77 -51.51
N SER A 114 -6.84 -92.75 -52.19
CA SER A 114 -6.74 -92.43 -53.62
C SER A 114 -6.78 -93.64 -54.55
N GLY A 115 -6.84 -94.87 -54.02
CA GLY A 115 -7.10 -96.12 -54.76
C GLY A 115 -6.32 -96.27 -56.07
N THR A 116 -6.95 -95.91 -57.20
CA THR A 116 -6.44 -96.03 -58.58
C THR A 116 -5.64 -94.82 -59.10
N SER A 117 -5.56 -93.72 -58.33
CA SER A 117 -4.89 -92.45 -58.70
C SER A 117 -3.56 -92.22 -57.98
N TRP A 118 -3.02 -93.25 -57.31
CA TRP A 118 -1.77 -93.18 -56.56
C TRP A 118 -0.54 -93.24 -57.49
N ASP A 119 0.46 -92.40 -57.22
CA ASP A 119 1.72 -92.42 -57.94
C ASP A 119 2.68 -93.45 -57.32
N SER A 120 2.99 -94.50 -58.09
CA SER A 120 3.93 -95.57 -57.70
C SER A 120 5.35 -95.06 -57.37
N SER A 121 5.75 -93.88 -57.85
CA SER A 121 7.07 -93.30 -57.54
C SER A 121 7.26 -93.05 -56.03
N LEU A 122 6.16 -92.77 -55.31
CA LEU A 122 6.15 -92.49 -53.87
C LEU A 122 6.35 -93.74 -53.01
N ASP A 123 6.15 -94.95 -53.56
CA ASP A 123 6.33 -96.20 -52.81
C ASP A 123 7.80 -96.43 -52.41
N SER A 124 8.75 -95.94 -53.21
CA SER A 124 10.19 -95.97 -52.90
C SER A 124 10.53 -95.09 -51.70
N LYS A 125 9.99 -93.86 -51.65
CA LYS A 125 10.17 -92.91 -50.54
C LYS A 125 9.48 -93.36 -49.26
N MET A 126 8.28 -93.95 -49.38
CA MET A 126 7.62 -94.60 -48.23
C MET A 126 8.50 -95.71 -47.64
N SER A 127 9.23 -96.46 -48.46
CA SER A 127 10.12 -97.53 -47.98
C SER A 127 11.37 -96.98 -47.26
N GLY A 128 11.89 -95.82 -47.66
CA GLY A 128 12.91 -95.10 -46.90
C GLY A 128 12.39 -94.59 -45.55
N LEU A 129 11.18 -94.00 -45.53
CA LEU A 129 10.56 -93.55 -44.28
C LEU A 129 10.21 -94.72 -43.33
N ARG A 130 9.90 -95.91 -43.87
CA ARG A 130 9.70 -97.13 -43.06
C ARG A 130 10.97 -97.53 -42.31
N SER A 131 12.12 -97.46 -42.97
CA SER A 131 13.41 -97.81 -42.34
C SER A 131 13.78 -96.81 -41.25
N GLU A 132 13.50 -95.52 -41.45
CA GLU A 132 13.65 -94.50 -40.39
C GLU A 132 12.65 -94.73 -39.23
N CYS A 133 11.42 -95.18 -39.52
CA CYS A 133 10.44 -95.50 -38.48
C CYS A 133 10.76 -96.79 -37.70
N GLU A 134 11.60 -97.69 -38.23
CA GLU A 134 12.09 -98.87 -37.49
C GLU A 134 13.01 -98.50 -36.32
N GLU A 135 13.69 -97.35 -36.39
CA GLU A 135 14.48 -96.82 -35.28
C GLU A 135 13.59 -96.49 -34.08
N GLY A 136 12.33 -96.11 -34.33
CA GLY A 136 11.24 -96.03 -33.36
C GLY A 136 10.38 -94.78 -33.53
N ILE A 137 9.12 -94.87 -33.13
CA ILE A 137 8.09 -93.84 -33.34
C ILE A 137 7.47 -93.37 -32.03
N HIS A 138 6.99 -92.13 -32.01
CA HIS A 138 6.25 -91.59 -30.87
C HIS A 138 4.98 -92.43 -30.56
N PRO A 139 4.59 -92.64 -29.27
CA PRO A 139 3.42 -93.43 -28.88
C PRO A 139 2.10 -93.03 -29.57
N VAL A 140 1.99 -91.76 -29.98
CA VAL A 140 0.82 -91.21 -30.68
C VAL A 140 0.51 -91.94 -31.98
N TRP A 141 1.52 -92.32 -32.74
CA TRP A 141 1.36 -92.93 -34.06
C TRP A 141 0.79 -94.34 -33.95
N ARG A 142 1.25 -95.11 -32.96
CA ARG A 142 0.67 -96.41 -32.62
C ARG A 142 -0.79 -96.28 -32.18
N ARG A 143 -1.13 -95.24 -31.41
CA ARG A 143 -2.50 -94.98 -30.97
C ARG A 143 -3.39 -94.57 -32.14
N LEU A 144 -2.89 -93.72 -33.04
CA LEU A 144 -3.57 -93.33 -34.27
C LEU A 144 -3.84 -94.54 -35.18
N ALA A 145 -2.86 -95.44 -35.34
CA ALA A 145 -2.97 -96.66 -36.12
C ALA A 145 -4.02 -97.65 -35.60
N ARG A 146 -4.20 -97.73 -34.27
CA ARG A 146 -5.26 -98.55 -33.65
C ARG A 146 -6.67 -98.03 -33.96
N GLU A 147 -6.82 -96.71 -34.07
CA GLU A 147 -8.12 -96.07 -34.25
C GLU A 147 -8.46 -95.81 -35.74
N ALA A 148 -7.46 -95.71 -36.62
CA ALA A 148 -7.63 -95.49 -38.07
C ALA A 148 -7.00 -96.62 -38.90
N PRO A 149 -7.80 -97.54 -39.47
CA PRO A 149 -7.31 -98.63 -40.32
C PRO A 149 -6.42 -98.20 -41.50
N LEU A 150 -6.62 -96.99 -42.06
CA LEU A 150 -5.79 -96.44 -43.15
C LEU A 150 -4.30 -96.31 -42.81
N ILE A 151 -3.96 -96.18 -41.52
CA ILE A 151 -2.59 -95.95 -41.04
C ILE A 151 -2.14 -97.12 -40.13
N ALA A 152 -2.81 -98.27 -40.22
CA ALA A 152 -2.57 -99.44 -39.36
C ALA A 152 -1.11 -99.94 -39.41
N GLU A 153 -0.42 -99.71 -40.52
CA GLU A 153 1.01 -100.00 -40.71
C GLU A 153 1.88 -99.42 -39.59
N MET A 154 1.52 -98.25 -39.05
CA MET A 154 2.29 -97.62 -38.00
C MET A 154 2.24 -98.34 -36.65
N ALA A 155 1.33 -99.30 -36.47
CA ALA A 155 1.32 -100.12 -35.26
C ALA A 155 2.50 -101.11 -35.17
N GLN A 156 3.20 -101.36 -36.29
CA GLN A 156 4.28 -102.37 -36.39
C GLN A 156 5.64 -101.85 -35.89
N PHE A 157 5.82 -100.54 -35.78
CA PHE A 157 7.09 -99.94 -35.37
C PHE A 157 7.27 -99.86 -33.83
N PRO A 158 8.51 -99.96 -33.32
CA PRO A 158 8.81 -99.81 -31.89
C PRO A 158 8.54 -98.38 -31.40
N VAL A 159 8.24 -98.21 -30.11
CA VAL A 159 7.90 -96.89 -29.53
C VAL A 159 9.05 -96.38 -28.66
N ILE A 160 9.44 -95.12 -28.85
CA ILE A 160 10.47 -94.42 -28.05
C ILE A 160 9.81 -93.28 -27.25
N GLU A 161 10.24 -93.10 -25.99
CA GLU A 161 9.92 -91.90 -25.20
C GLU A 161 10.84 -90.74 -25.64
N ALA A 162 10.27 -89.57 -25.92
CA ALA A 162 11.04 -88.41 -26.38
C ALA A 162 12.05 -87.95 -25.30
N ALA A 163 13.29 -87.66 -25.70
CA ALA A 163 14.30 -87.11 -24.81
C ALA A 163 13.99 -85.64 -24.45
N ASP A 164 14.14 -85.29 -23.18
CA ASP A 164 14.04 -83.90 -22.71
C ASP A 164 15.12 -83.04 -23.39
N ARG A 165 14.72 -81.88 -23.90
CA ARG A 165 15.62 -80.93 -24.55
C ARG A 165 16.19 -79.99 -23.50
N ASP A 166 17.51 -80.00 -23.35
CA ASP A 166 18.23 -79.05 -22.50
C ASP A 166 18.64 -77.85 -23.37
N ILE A 167 18.00 -76.69 -23.16
CA ILE A 167 18.27 -75.45 -23.91
C ILE A 167 19.01 -74.51 -22.96
N ASP A 168 20.11 -73.92 -23.42
CA ASP A 168 20.84 -72.90 -22.66
C ASP A 168 19.98 -71.65 -22.49
N SER A 169 19.72 -71.25 -21.24
CA SER A 169 18.79 -70.17 -20.91
C SER A 169 19.41 -68.78 -20.90
N GLY A 170 20.73 -68.66 -21.12
CA GLY A 170 21.47 -67.39 -21.10
C GLY A 170 20.85 -66.30 -21.98
N ASP A 171 20.70 -66.56 -23.28
CA ASP A 171 20.18 -65.58 -24.25
C ASP A 171 18.74 -65.13 -23.93
N TRP A 172 17.92 -66.03 -23.35
CA TRP A 172 16.53 -65.75 -22.98
C TRP A 172 16.43 -64.87 -21.73
N LEU A 173 17.35 -65.04 -20.79
CA LEU A 173 17.46 -64.21 -19.59
C LEU A 173 17.98 -62.82 -19.93
N ASP A 174 18.97 -62.69 -20.81
CA ASP A 174 19.49 -61.39 -21.25
C ASP A 174 18.41 -60.57 -21.98
N ALA A 175 17.62 -61.24 -22.83
CA ALA A 175 16.48 -60.62 -23.52
C ALA A 175 15.33 -60.19 -22.59
N ALA A 176 15.33 -60.60 -21.31
CA ALA A 176 14.33 -60.20 -20.32
C ALA A 176 14.65 -58.86 -19.62
N CYS A 177 15.74 -58.20 -19.99
CA CYS A 177 16.16 -56.88 -19.50
C CYS A 177 15.44 -55.72 -20.23
N PHE A 178 14.12 -55.64 -20.09
CA PHE A 178 13.30 -54.55 -20.66
C PHE A 178 12.23 -54.08 -19.66
N ASP A 179 11.60 -52.92 -19.90
CA ASP A 179 10.48 -52.46 -19.09
C ASP A 179 9.24 -53.36 -19.32
N PRO A 180 8.65 -54.00 -18.28
CA PRO A 180 7.45 -54.82 -18.42
C PRO A 180 6.25 -54.13 -19.09
N LEU A 181 6.20 -52.79 -19.08
CA LEU A 181 5.16 -52.01 -19.77
C LEU A 181 5.44 -51.79 -21.26
N ASP A 182 6.67 -52.02 -21.74
CA ASP A 182 7.02 -52.00 -23.15
C ASP A 182 6.48 -53.25 -23.85
N ARG A 183 5.36 -53.06 -24.52
CA ARG A 183 4.62 -54.12 -25.23
C ARG A 183 5.36 -54.67 -26.45
N VAL A 184 6.27 -53.89 -27.03
CA VAL A 184 7.03 -54.32 -28.22
C VAL A 184 8.11 -55.29 -27.78
N ARG A 185 8.89 -54.93 -26.75
CA ARG A 185 9.93 -55.78 -26.17
C ARG A 185 9.36 -57.03 -25.50
N LEU A 186 8.25 -56.89 -24.76
CA LEU A 186 7.54 -58.04 -24.18
C LEU A 186 7.10 -59.06 -25.25
N ARG A 187 6.66 -58.58 -26.41
CA ARG A 187 6.26 -59.45 -27.53
C ARG A 187 7.45 -60.16 -28.16
N GLU A 188 8.57 -59.47 -28.32
CA GLU A 188 9.82 -60.02 -28.85
C GLU A 188 10.34 -61.13 -27.94
N TRP A 189 10.40 -60.87 -26.63
CA TRP A 189 10.81 -61.84 -25.63
C TRP A 189 9.90 -63.08 -25.57
N LEU A 190 8.57 -62.89 -25.55
CA LEU A 190 7.60 -64.00 -25.61
C LEU A 190 7.64 -64.78 -26.93
N SER A 191 8.34 -64.27 -27.95
CA SER A 191 8.49 -64.94 -29.23
C SER A 191 9.75 -65.80 -29.35
N MET A 192 10.66 -65.69 -28.39
CA MET A 192 11.83 -66.56 -28.27
C MET A 192 11.42 -67.98 -27.86
N GLU A 193 12.32 -68.94 -28.08
CA GLU A 193 12.13 -70.30 -27.57
C GLU A 193 12.23 -70.30 -26.04
N LEU A 194 11.29 -71.00 -25.38
CA LEU A 194 11.24 -71.06 -23.92
C LEU A 194 12.26 -72.09 -23.43
N PRO A 195 13.05 -71.77 -22.37
CA PRO A 195 14.07 -72.68 -21.85
C PRO A 195 13.49 -73.87 -21.04
N PHE A 196 12.17 -73.89 -20.80
CA PHE A 196 11.49 -74.98 -20.08
C PHE A 196 10.30 -75.54 -20.86
N THR A 197 9.98 -76.82 -20.61
CA THR A 197 8.85 -77.50 -21.24
C THR A 197 7.51 -77.00 -20.70
N THR A 198 6.61 -76.58 -21.60
CA THR A 198 5.25 -76.13 -21.24
C THR A 198 4.21 -77.21 -21.51
N ASN A 199 3.25 -77.36 -20.60
CA ASN A 199 2.08 -78.20 -20.84
C ASN A 199 1.10 -77.53 -21.84
N SER A 200 0.13 -78.28 -22.35
CA SER A 200 -0.82 -77.76 -23.36
C SER A 200 -1.70 -76.63 -22.84
N GLU A 201 -1.97 -76.56 -21.53
CA GLU A 201 -2.73 -75.46 -20.93
C GLU A 201 -1.92 -74.16 -20.86
N GLN A 202 -0.64 -74.25 -20.48
CA GLN A 202 0.34 -73.17 -20.41
C GLN A 202 0.63 -72.61 -21.81
N ALA A 203 0.95 -73.48 -22.76
CA ALA A 203 1.23 -73.10 -24.14
C ALA A 203 0.04 -72.37 -24.79
N HIS A 204 -1.18 -72.83 -24.52
CA HIS A 204 -2.40 -72.17 -25.02
C HIS A 204 -2.66 -70.81 -24.34
N ALA A 205 -2.38 -70.67 -23.04
CA ALA A 205 -2.48 -69.38 -22.36
C ALA A 205 -1.46 -68.37 -22.92
N LEU A 206 -0.20 -68.79 -23.13
CA LEU A 206 0.84 -67.96 -23.72
C LEU A 206 0.53 -67.58 -25.17
N GLN A 207 -0.01 -68.49 -25.97
CA GLN A 207 -0.40 -68.18 -27.35
C GLN A 207 -1.51 -67.12 -27.42
N ARG A 208 -2.46 -67.12 -26.47
CA ARG A 208 -3.49 -66.07 -26.37
C ARG A 208 -2.89 -64.71 -26.05
N ILE A 209 -1.94 -64.66 -25.12
CA ILE A 209 -1.23 -63.43 -24.76
C ILE A 209 -0.43 -62.91 -25.97
N ARG A 210 0.31 -63.80 -26.67
CA ARG A 210 1.04 -63.45 -27.91
C ARG A 210 0.11 -62.90 -29.00
N GLN A 211 -1.05 -63.53 -29.23
CA GLN A 211 -2.03 -63.04 -30.20
C GLN A 211 -2.61 -61.67 -29.81
N ASP A 212 -2.92 -61.46 -28.54
CA ASP A 212 -3.45 -60.19 -28.04
C ASP A 212 -2.41 -59.06 -28.16
N LEU A 213 -1.12 -59.35 -27.99
CA LEU A 213 0.00 -58.45 -28.26
C LEU A 213 0.17 -58.11 -29.75
N THR A 214 -0.13 -59.03 -30.68
CA THR A 214 -0.08 -58.75 -32.13
C THR A 214 -1.25 -57.90 -32.64
N GLY A 215 -2.37 -57.83 -31.91
CA GLY A 215 -3.64 -57.25 -32.36
C GLY A 215 -3.76 -55.72 -32.31
N GLY A 216 -2.68 -54.98 -32.03
CA GLY A 216 -2.66 -53.51 -31.99
C GLY A 216 -3.41 -52.84 -30.83
N ARG A 217 -4.33 -53.54 -30.15
CA ARG A 217 -5.00 -53.13 -28.91
C ARG A 217 -5.01 -54.30 -27.91
N SER A 218 -3.90 -54.49 -27.20
CA SER A 218 -3.84 -55.48 -26.14
C SER A 218 -4.77 -55.13 -24.98
N ARG A 219 -5.33 -56.15 -24.32
CA ARG A 219 -6.25 -56.07 -23.19
C ARG A 219 -5.62 -56.75 -21.97
N PRO A 220 -4.74 -56.06 -21.23
CA PRO A 220 -3.99 -56.63 -20.11
C PRO A 220 -4.89 -57.27 -19.02
N GLY A 221 -6.06 -56.69 -18.74
CA GLY A 221 -7.01 -57.26 -17.77
C GLY A 221 -7.55 -58.65 -18.14
N MET A 222 -7.49 -59.07 -19.41
CA MET A 222 -7.84 -60.43 -19.80
C MET A 222 -6.71 -61.44 -19.55
N TRP A 223 -5.47 -60.97 -19.41
CA TRP A 223 -4.29 -61.84 -19.22
C TRP A 223 -4.36 -62.55 -17.87
N MET A 224 -4.82 -61.86 -16.82
CA MET A 224 -5.09 -62.46 -15.50
C MET A 224 -6.05 -63.66 -15.57
N ARG A 225 -7.08 -63.56 -16.41
CA ARG A 225 -8.05 -64.63 -16.63
C ARG A 225 -7.50 -65.78 -17.47
N TRP A 226 -6.50 -65.53 -18.31
CA TRP A 226 -5.84 -66.57 -19.11
C TRP A 226 -4.73 -67.28 -18.33
N MET A 227 -4.04 -66.55 -17.45
CA MET A 227 -3.00 -67.07 -16.57
C MET A 227 -3.55 -67.98 -15.47
N SER A 228 -4.78 -67.75 -14.99
CA SER A 228 -5.39 -68.59 -13.95
C SER A 228 -6.11 -69.83 -14.53
N PRO A 229 -5.78 -71.07 -14.10
CA PRO A 229 -4.69 -71.48 -13.19
C PRO A 229 -3.37 -71.83 -13.92
N SER A 230 -3.35 -71.85 -15.25
CA SER A 230 -2.31 -72.52 -16.05
C SER A 230 -0.89 -71.94 -15.89
N LEU A 231 -0.73 -70.63 -15.69
CA LEU A 231 0.54 -69.90 -15.60
C LEU A 231 0.75 -69.28 -14.21
N ARG A 232 0.22 -69.91 -13.15
CA ARG A 232 0.38 -69.46 -11.75
C ARG A 232 1.10 -70.52 -10.93
N GLY A 233 2.02 -70.11 -10.06
CA GLY A 233 2.78 -71.00 -9.18
C GLY A 233 3.86 -71.79 -9.90
N LEU A 234 4.47 -71.21 -10.94
CA LEU A 234 5.58 -71.82 -11.66
C LEU A 234 6.88 -71.75 -10.83
N SER A 235 7.89 -72.56 -11.18
CA SER A 235 9.19 -72.58 -10.50
C SER A 235 10.33 -72.29 -11.49
N GLY A 236 11.44 -71.71 -11.00
CA GLY A 236 12.60 -71.35 -11.83
C GLY A 236 12.27 -70.28 -12.87
N GLU A 237 12.72 -70.48 -14.11
CA GLU A 237 12.49 -69.56 -15.25
C GLU A 237 11.01 -69.34 -15.56
N GLY A 238 10.15 -70.33 -15.26
CA GLY A 238 8.71 -70.19 -15.36
C GLY A 238 8.13 -69.17 -14.37
N ALA A 239 8.72 -69.04 -13.17
CA ALA A 239 8.28 -68.03 -12.19
C ALA A 239 8.72 -66.61 -12.60
N LEU A 240 9.86 -66.47 -13.29
CA LEU A 240 10.28 -65.21 -13.89
C LEU A 240 9.28 -64.77 -14.98
N LEU A 241 8.87 -65.69 -15.86
CA LEU A 241 7.83 -65.46 -16.85
C LEU A 241 6.50 -65.02 -16.22
N GLU A 242 6.08 -65.71 -15.15
CA GLU A 242 4.89 -65.34 -14.38
C GLU A 242 5.03 -63.92 -13.79
N GLY A 243 6.15 -63.63 -13.14
CA GLY A 243 6.42 -62.34 -12.51
C GLY A 243 6.43 -61.16 -13.49
N VAL A 244 7.11 -61.29 -14.64
CA VAL A 244 7.16 -60.24 -15.68
C VAL A 244 5.79 -60.04 -16.32
N LEU A 245 5.02 -61.10 -16.55
CA LEU A 245 3.65 -60.99 -17.07
C LEU A 245 2.72 -60.30 -16.06
N LEU A 246 2.84 -60.58 -14.76
CA LEU A 246 2.09 -59.87 -13.73
C LEU A 246 2.50 -58.39 -13.64
N ALA A 247 3.80 -58.11 -13.75
CA ALA A 247 4.33 -56.75 -13.77
C ALA A 247 3.80 -55.93 -14.96
N SER A 248 3.65 -56.55 -16.13
CA SER A 248 3.09 -55.91 -17.34
C SER A 248 1.60 -55.53 -17.21
N VAL A 249 0.89 -56.10 -16.23
CA VAL A 249 -0.52 -55.80 -15.89
C VAL A 249 -0.60 -54.87 -14.66
N SER A 250 0.53 -54.46 -14.08
CA SER A 250 0.64 -53.67 -12.85
C SER A 250 -0.03 -54.32 -11.64
N GLU A 251 0.13 -55.64 -11.49
CA GLU A 251 -0.39 -56.41 -10.35
C GLU A 251 0.64 -56.55 -9.23
N ASP A 252 0.26 -56.24 -7.99
CA ASP A 252 1.15 -56.27 -6.82
C ASP A 252 1.71 -57.67 -6.53
N THR A 253 0.97 -58.72 -6.92
CA THR A 253 1.41 -60.12 -6.77
C THR A 253 2.68 -60.44 -7.57
N ALA A 254 3.07 -59.60 -8.54
CA ALA A 254 4.34 -59.73 -9.26
C ALA A 254 5.56 -59.68 -8.33
N ARG A 255 5.53 -58.79 -7.31
CA ARG A 255 6.64 -58.61 -6.37
C ARG A 255 6.86 -59.86 -5.50
N GLU A 256 5.77 -60.49 -5.08
CA GLU A 256 5.80 -61.74 -4.31
C GLU A 256 6.37 -62.90 -5.13
N VAL A 257 5.94 -63.03 -6.39
CA VAL A 257 6.41 -64.10 -7.31
C VAL A 257 7.90 -63.90 -7.62
N LEU A 258 8.32 -62.70 -7.99
CA LEU A 258 9.72 -62.39 -8.29
C LEU A 258 10.63 -62.54 -7.06
N GLY A 259 10.15 -62.15 -5.87
CA GLY A 259 10.90 -62.31 -4.61
C GLY A 259 11.05 -63.75 -4.12
N SER A 260 10.27 -64.69 -4.67
CA SER A 260 10.38 -66.11 -4.34
C SER A 260 11.57 -66.82 -5.00
N LEU A 261 12.19 -66.19 -6.01
CA LEU A 261 13.33 -66.71 -6.76
C LEU A 261 14.65 -66.50 -6.01
N LYS A 262 15.40 -67.57 -5.72
CA LYS A 262 16.67 -67.53 -4.98
C LYS A 262 17.83 -68.17 -5.77
N GLY A 263 18.91 -67.42 -5.95
CA GLY A 263 20.19 -67.89 -6.52
C GLY A 263 20.34 -67.71 -8.04
N GLY A 264 21.57 -67.49 -8.50
CA GLY A 264 21.95 -67.35 -9.93
C GLY A 264 21.54 -66.03 -10.59
N ALA A 265 21.79 -65.89 -11.90
CA ALA A 265 21.47 -64.71 -12.71
C ALA A 265 19.96 -64.37 -12.73
N ILE A 266 19.10 -65.38 -12.58
CA ILE A 266 17.63 -65.24 -12.52
C ILE A 266 17.21 -64.39 -11.31
N SER A 267 17.88 -64.56 -10.17
CA SER A 267 17.56 -63.83 -8.93
C SER A 267 17.93 -62.35 -9.04
N GLU A 268 19.05 -62.04 -9.71
CA GLU A 268 19.49 -60.66 -9.95
C GLU A 268 18.52 -59.91 -10.88
N LEU A 269 18.12 -60.54 -11.98
CA LEU A 269 17.12 -59.99 -12.89
C LEU A 269 15.75 -59.81 -12.22
N ALA A 270 15.31 -60.80 -11.44
CA ALA A 270 14.05 -60.72 -10.69
C ALA A 270 14.08 -59.58 -9.66
N ASN A 271 15.23 -59.35 -9.00
CA ASN A 271 15.43 -58.22 -8.10
C ASN A 271 15.33 -56.88 -8.85
N ARG A 272 15.94 -56.74 -10.03
CA ARG A 272 15.85 -55.51 -10.85
C ARG A 272 14.40 -55.19 -11.26
N HIS A 273 13.64 -56.20 -11.70
CA HIS A 273 12.20 -56.05 -11.98
C HIS A 273 11.40 -55.71 -10.72
N SER A 274 11.70 -56.35 -9.59
CA SER A 274 11.07 -56.05 -8.30
C SER A 274 11.34 -54.61 -7.85
N MET A 275 12.56 -54.11 -8.01
CA MET A 275 12.92 -52.72 -7.70
C MET A 275 12.11 -51.73 -8.54
N LEU A 276 11.97 -51.98 -9.85
CA LEU A 276 11.18 -51.12 -10.74
C LEU A 276 9.71 -51.07 -10.34
N ILE A 277 9.13 -52.23 -9.99
CA ILE A 277 7.74 -52.31 -9.51
C ILE A 277 7.59 -51.53 -8.20
N GLY A 278 8.54 -51.66 -7.29
CA GLY A 278 8.55 -50.96 -6.00
C GLY A 278 8.55 -49.43 -6.15
N MET A 279 9.43 -48.92 -7.02
CA MET A 279 9.50 -47.49 -7.32
C MET A 279 8.18 -46.96 -7.92
N ARG A 280 7.49 -47.77 -8.73
CA ARG A 280 6.19 -47.41 -9.32
C ARG A 280 5.02 -47.51 -8.33
N SER A 281 5.12 -48.39 -7.32
CA SER A 281 4.11 -48.56 -6.26
C SER A 281 4.34 -47.65 -5.04
N GLY A 282 5.40 -46.83 -5.02
CA GLY A 282 5.69 -45.88 -3.94
C GLY A 282 6.67 -46.35 -2.86
N ASP A 283 7.38 -47.47 -3.06
CA ASP A 283 8.47 -47.92 -2.20
C ASP A 283 9.82 -47.39 -2.71
N PHE A 284 10.32 -46.33 -2.05
CA PHE A 284 11.54 -45.61 -2.45
C PHE A 284 12.79 -46.04 -1.67
N SER A 285 12.73 -47.11 -0.87
CA SER A 285 13.86 -47.59 -0.06
C SER A 285 15.12 -47.92 -0.88
N GLY A 286 14.94 -48.30 -2.15
CA GLY A 286 16.02 -48.62 -3.11
C GLY A 286 16.43 -47.48 -4.04
N TRP A 287 16.02 -46.22 -3.81
CA TRP A 287 16.19 -45.12 -4.78
C TRP A 287 17.61 -45.00 -5.37
N ARG A 288 18.65 -44.98 -4.53
CA ARG A 288 20.05 -44.85 -4.98
C ARG A 288 20.50 -46.04 -5.83
N ALA A 289 20.06 -47.24 -5.48
CA ALA A 289 20.36 -48.45 -6.24
C ALA A 289 19.63 -48.47 -7.59
N CYS A 290 18.49 -47.78 -7.73
CA CYS A 290 17.81 -47.57 -9.01
C CYS A 290 18.48 -46.45 -9.85
N ALA A 291 18.87 -45.34 -9.22
CA ALA A 291 19.50 -44.20 -9.89
C ALA A 291 20.89 -44.52 -10.46
N ASN A 292 21.65 -45.39 -9.79
CA ASN A 292 23.01 -45.78 -10.17
C ASN A 292 23.08 -47.10 -10.95
N GLN A 293 21.97 -47.57 -11.54
CA GLN A 293 22.00 -48.79 -12.34
C GLN A 293 22.94 -48.66 -13.54
N GLU A 294 23.83 -49.63 -13.68
CA GLU A 294 24.75 -49.75 -14.81
C GLU A 294 24.10 -50.60 -15.92
N GLY A 295 24.44 -50.32 -17.18
CA GLY A 295 23.91 -51.04 -18.35
C GLY A 295 22.98 -50.21 -19.23
N ASP A 296 23.07 -50.47 -20.54
CA ASP A 296 22.31 -49.79 -21.60
C ASP A 296 21.05 -50.59 -22.00
N ASP A 297 20.59 -51.47 -21.11
CA ASP A 297 19.38 -52.26 -21.32
C ASP A 297 18.13 -51.46 -20.91
N GLY A 298 16.98 -51.85 -21.48
CA GLY A 298 15.72 -51.13 -21.27
C GLY A 298 15.20 -51.18 -19.84
N LEU A 299 15.66 -52.13 -19.02
CA LEU A 299 15.30 -52.23 -17.61
C LEU A 299 16.11 -51.26 -16.74
N SER A 300 17.42 -51.13 -17.00
CA SER A 300 18.32 -50.16 -16.36
C SER A 300 17.89 -48.72 -16.67
N GLU A 301 17.50 -48.42 -17.90
CA GLU A 301 16.96 -47.10 -18.27
C GLU A 301 15.65 -46.81 -17.51
N ALA A 302 14.70 -47.76 -17.48
CA ALA A 302 13.44 -47.59 -16.76
C ALA A 302 13.62 -47.40 -15.25
N LEU A 303 14.58 -48.11 -14.64
CA LEU A 303 14.96 -47.94 -13.23
C LEU A 303 15.51 -46.53 -12.96
N ARG A 304 16.44 -46.03 -13.79
CA ARG A 304 16.98 -44.67 -13.68
C ARG A 304 15.88 -43.61 -13.84
N VAL A 305 15.05 -43.71 -14.87
CA VAL A 305 13.95 -42.76 -15.12
C VAL A 305 12.96 -42.74 -13.96
N SER A 306 12.56 -43.90 -13.43
CA SER A 306 11.60 -43.98 -12.32
C SER A 306 12.14 -43.38 -11.00
N ALA A 307 13.46 -43.48 -10.78
CA ALA A 307 14.14 -42.84 -9.66
C ALA A 307 14.17 -41.31 -9.83
N TRP A 308 14.63 -40.82 -10.98
CA TRP A 308 14.75 -39.39 -11.24
C TRP A 308 13.41 -38.66 -11.38
N LYS A 309 12.31 -39.36 -11.66
CA LYS A 309 10.95 -38.79 -11.56
C LYS A 309 10.51 -38.50 -10.12
N ASN A 310 11.02 -39.26 -9.14
CA ASN A 310 10.61 -39.19 -7.74
C ASN A 310 11.76 -38.71 -6.83
N VAL A 311 12.46 -37.65 -7.24
CA VAL A 311 13.65 -37.12 -6.53
C VAL A 311 13.32 -36.57 -5.14
N GLU A 312 12.10 -36.09 -4.91
CA GLU A 312 11.65 -35.61 -3.59
C GLU A 312 11.80 -36.67 -2.49
N SER A 313 11.55 -37.93 -2.84
CA SER A 313 11.63 -39.06 -1.91
C SER A 313 13.06 -39.51 -1.60
N CYS A 314 14.07 -38.89 -2.21
CA CYS A 314 15.47 -39.15 -1.89
C CYS A 314 15.84 -38.48 -0.56
N SER A 315 16.22 -39.30 0.42
CA SER A 315 16.63 -38.87 1.76
C SER A 315 18.11 -38.48 1.87
N VAL A 316 18.88 -38.58 0.78
CA VAL A 316 20.32 -38.32 0.78
C VAL A 316 20.66 -37.10 -0.06
N GLU A 317 21.57 -36.27 0.43
CA GLU A 317 22.11 -35.13 -0.31
C GLU A 317 22.78 -35.60 -1.62
N LEU A 318 22.39 -34.99 -2.74
CA LEU A 318 22.90 -35.27 -4.08
C LEU A 318 23.88 -34.17 -4.48
N SER A 319 24.98 -34.54 -5.16
CA SER A 319 25.90 -33.54 -5.70
C SER A 319 25.31 -32.85 -6.94
N ALA A 320 25.85 -31.69 -7.31
CA ALA A 320 25.46 -30.99 -8.54
C ALA A 320 25.62 -31.87 -9.79
N ALA A 321 26.69 -32.68 -9.83
CA ALA A 321 26.97 -33.59 -10.93
C ALA A 321 25.90 -34.71 -11.02
N ASP A 322 25.46 -35.22 -9.88
CA ASP A 322 24.40 -36.23 -9.83
C ASP A 322 23.06 -35.65 -10.32
N LEU A 323 22.73 -34.42 -9.90
CA LEU A 323 21.50 -33.74 -10.31
C LEU A 323 21.47 -33.44 -11.81
N LEU A 324 22.59 -32.96 -12.37
CA LEU A 324 22.72 -32.71 -13.82
C LEU A 324 22.66 -34.00 -14.63
N ASN A 325 23.26 -35.09 -14.15
CA ASN A 325 23.12 -36.42 -14.75
C ASN A 325 21.66 -36.89 -14.74
N GLY A 326 20.94 -36.66 -13.64
CA GLY A 326 19.49 -36.93 -13.56
C GLY A 326 18.66 -36.16 -14.58
N VAL A 327 19.00 -34.88 -14.82
CA VAL A 327 18.40 -34.06 -15.88
C VAL A 327 18.69 -34.63 -17.26
N GLU A 328 19.94 -35.01 -17.53
CA GLU A 328 20.36 -35.58 -18.81
C GLU A 328 19.59 -36.87 -19.11
N ILE A 329 19.49 -37.78 -18.12
CA ILE A 329 18.73 -39.04 -18.23
C ILE A 329 17.26 -38.80 -18.60
N LEU A 330 16.59 -37.85 -17.92
CA LEU A 330 15.18 -37.55 -18.22
C LEU A 330 15.01 -36.88 -19.59
N SER A 331 15.95 -36.00 -19.96
CA SER A 331 15.92 -35.30 -21.25
C SER A 331 16.14 -36.23 -22.44
N HIS A 332 17.01 -37.25 -22.30
CA HIS A 332 17.29 -38.24 -23.34
C HIS A 332 16.03 -39.04 -23.73
N VAL A 333 15.16 -39.30 -22.76
CA VAL A 333 13.90 -40.05 -22.94
C VAL A 333 12.74 -39.14 -23.36
N GLY A 334 12.94 -37.82 -23.40
CA GLY A 334 11.89 -36.85 -23.74
C GLY A 334 10.83 -36.66 -22.65
N GLU A 335 11.16 -36.97 -21.40
CA GLU A 335 10.27 -36.83 -20.25
C GLU A 335 10.33 -35.43 -19.65
N SER A 336 9.22 -34.93 -19.09
CA SER A 336 9.18 -33.62 -18.46
C SER A 336 9.93 -33.62 -17.13
N LEU A 337 10.86 -32.69 -16.95
CA LEU A 337 11.59 -32.51 -15.70
C LEU A 337 10.64 -32.16 -14.54
N PRO A 338 10.64 -32.91 -13.43
CA PRO A 338 9.86 -32.56 -12.23
C PRO A 338 10.32 -31.22 -11.64
N SER A 339 9.38 -30.37 -11.19
CA SER A 339 9.67 -29.10 -10.50
C SER A 339 10.68 -29.24 -9.34
N PRO A 340 10.63 -30.28 -8.49
CA PRO A 340 11.56 -30.43 -7.37
C PRO A 340 13.01 -30.67 -7.81
N LEU A 341 13.19 -31.37 -8.93
CA LEU A 341 14.51 -31.57 -9.54
C LEU A 341 15.04 -30.24 -10.08
N ARG A 342 14.18 -29.44 -10.74
CA ARG A 342 14.54 -28.11 -11.26
C ARG A 342 15.03 -27.17 -10.14
N TRP A 343 14.32 -27.13 -9.02
CA TRP A 343 14.70 -26.29 -7.87
C TRP A 343 15.99 -26.76 -7.18
N ARG A 344 16.19 -28.08 -7.02
CA ARG A 344 17.45 -28.62 -6.46
C ARG A 344 18.65 -28.35 -7.37
N VAL A 345 18.49 -28.49 -8.69
CA VAL A 345 19.52 -28.14 -9.67
C VAL A 345 19.84 -26.65 -9.58
N ALA A 346 18.82 -25.80 -9.58
CA ALA A 346 19.02 -24.36 -9.54
C ALA A 346 19.71 -23.90 -8.24
N SER A 347 19.29 -24.40 -7.08
CA SER A 347 19.95 -24.12 -5.79
C SER A 347 21.42 -24.55 -5.80
N SER A 348 21.72 -25.72 -6.36
CA SER A 348 23.10 -26.20 -6.50
C SER A 348 23.93 -25.34 -7.45
N LEU A 349 23.38 -24.92 -8.59
CA LEU A 349 24.05 -24.04 -9.55
C LEU A 349 24.31 -22.64 -8.98
N VAL A 350 23.37 -22.08 -8.21
CA VAL A 350 23.54 -20.83 -7.47
C VAL A 350 24.69 -20.95 -6.47
N SER A 351 24.77 -22.04 -5.71
CA SER A 351 25.88 -22.28 -4.77
C SER A 351 27.25 -22.39 -5.45
N GLN A 352 27.28 -22.69 -6.75
CA GLN A 352 28.49 -22.78 -7.58
C GLN A 352 28.78 -21.50 -8.39
N GLY A 353 27.93 -20.47 -8.30
CA GLY A 353 28.07 -19.21 -9.03
C GLY A 353 27.60 -19.23 -10.50
N ASN A 354 26.90 -20.27 -10.94
CA ASN A 354 26.39 -20.41 -12.32
C ASN A 354 24.94 -19.94 -12.44
N VAL A 355 24.69 -18.66 -12.16
CA VAL A 355 23.33 -18.10 -12.02
C VAL A 355 22.53 -18.07 -13.32
N ASN A 356 23.17 -17.83 -14.47
CA ASN A 356 22.50 -17.82 -15.77
C ASN A 356 21.93 -19.20 -16.18
N GLU A 357 22.66 -20.27 -15.86
CA GLU A 357 22.18 -21.64 -16.12
C GLU A 357 21.04 -22.02 -15.17
N ALA A 358 21.10 -21.57 -13.91
CA ALA A 358 20.05 -21.78 -12.92
C ALA A 358 18.70 -21.17 -13.36
N LEU A 359 18.74 -19.98 -13.98
CA LEU A 359 17.55 -19.28 -14.46
C LEU A 359 16.76 -20.11 -15.50
N GLY A 360 17.45 -20.76 -16.44
CA GLY A 360 16.81 -21.59 -17.47
C GLY A 360 16.03 -22.79 -16.93
N PHE A 361 16.35 -23.27 -15.73
CA PHE A 361 15.61 -24.37 -15.08
C PHE A 361 14.36 -23.88 -14.33
N ILE A 362 14.29 -22.60 -13.94
CA ILE A 362 13.24 -22.07 -13.07
C ILE A 362 12.09 -21.43 -13.85
N GLU A 363 12.28 -20.94 -15.07
CA GLU A 363 11.24 -20.20 -15.81
C GLU A 363 9.90 -20.96 -15.92
N ASP A 364 9.95 -22.29 -15.97
CA ASP A 364 8.77 -23.17 -16.03
C ASP A 364 8.47 -23.89 -14.69
N ALA A 365 9.16 -23.58 -13.61
CA ALA A 365 9.05 -24.27 -12.33
C ALA A 365 7.90 -23.71 -11.46
N VAL A 366 7.24 -24.59 -10.69
CA VAL A 366 6.17 -24.20 -9.75
C VAL A 366 6.77 -23.91 -8.38
N PHE A 367 6.40 -22.79 -7.78
CA PHE A 367 6.75 -22.44 -6.39
C PHE A 367 5.90 -23.25 -5.41
N SER A 368 6.53 -23.94 -4.45
CA SER A 368 5.83 -24.74 -3.43
C SER A 368 6.27 -24.43 -2.00
N ASP A 369 7.47 -23.85 -1.81
CA ASP A 369 8.02 -23.54 -0.48
C ASP A 369 8.83 -22.23 -0.48
N GLY A 370 9.14 -21.71 0.71
CA GLY A 370 10.02 -20.57 0.95
C GLY A 370 11.45 -20.75 0.45
N GLU A 371 11.98 -21.99 0.44
CA GLU A 371 13.31 -22.28 -0.13
C GLU A 371 13.37 -22.04 -1.64
N HIS A 372 12.25 -22.22 -2.35
CA HIS A 372 12.16 -21.88 -3.77
C HIS A 372 12.19 -20.35 -3.94
N ALA A 373 11.52 -19.63 -3.04
CA ALA A 373 11.53 -18.18 -3.05
C ALA A 373 12.92 -17.60 -2.74
N SER A 374 13.68 -18.16 -1.79
CA SER A 374 15.05 -17.73 -1.52
C SER A 374 15.96 -17.98 -2.73
N THR A 375 15.92 -19.18 -3.30
CA THR A 375 16.72 -19.52 -4.50
C THR A 375 16.39 -18.59 -5.68
N ALA A 376 15.11 -18.24 -5.86
CA ALA A 376 14.71 -17.27 -6.88
C ALA A 376 15.23 -15.86 -6.61
N LEU A 377 15.26 -15.43 -5.34
CA LEU A 377 15.79 -14.13 -4.94
C LEU A 377 17.31 -14.05 -5.09
N ASP A 378 18.04 -15.12 -4.79
CA ASP A 378 19.47 -15.22 -5.07
C ASP A 378 19.77 -15.00 -6.55
N ILE A 379 18.97 -15.61 -7.44
CA ILE A 379 19.11 -15.43 -8.89
C ILE A 379 18.77 -14.00 -9.32
N LEU A 380 17.68 -13.42 -8.78
CA LEU A 380 17.28 -12.05 -9.08
C LEU A 380 18.27 -10.99 -8.58
N SER A 381 19.13 -11.33 -7.62
CA SER A 381 20.18 -10.43 -7.14
C SER A 381 21.31 -10.22 -8.16
N GLU A 382 21.52 -11.18 -9.07
CA GLU A 382 22.55 -11.11 -10.11
C GLU A 382 21.98 -10.94 -11.53
N VAL A 383 20.76 -11.42 -11.79
CA VAL A 383 20.13 -11.42 -13.12
C VAL A 383 18.71 -10.84 -13.08
N GLU A 384 18.48 -9.76 -13.85
CA GLU A 384 17.15 -9.18 -13.99
C GLU A 384 16.22 -10.07 -14.84
N SER A 385 15.12 -10.56 -14.26
CA SER A 385 14.08 -11.30 -14.97
C SER A 385 12.67 -10.88 -14.55
N GLU A 386 11.92 -10.28 -15.48
CA GLU A 386 10.53 -9.87 -15.23
C GLU A 386 9.60 -11.07 -15.03
N ILE A 387 9.84 -12.18 -15.72
CA ILE A 387 9.02 -13.40 -15.65
C ILE A 387 9.15 -14.04 -14.26
N LEU A 388 10.38 -14.17 -13.75
CA LEU A 388 10.65 -14.69 -12.42
C LEU A 388 10.11 -13.76 -11.33
N THR A 389 10.26 -12.45 -11.50
CA THR A 389 9.70 -11.45 -10.59
C THR A 389 8.17 -11.54 -10.51
N ARG A 390 7.48 -11.69 -11.64
CA ARG A 390 6.02 -11.81 -11.69
C ARG A 390 5.53 -13.11 -11.05
N THR A 391 6.13 -14.24 -11.38
CA THR A 391 5.76 -15.55 -10.82
C THR A 391 6.01 -15.61 -9.31
N LEU A 392 7.11 -15.03 -8.83
CA LEU A 392 7.37 -14.88 -7.40
C LEU A 392 6.29 -14.03 -6.71
N ARG A 393 5.89 -12.88 -7.28
CA ARG A 393 4.79 -12.05 -6.75
C ARG A 393 3.46 -12.78 -6.67
N GLU A 394 3.12 -13.55 -7.70
CA GLU A 394 1.90 -14.38 -7.72
C GLU A 394 1.94 -15.46 -6.63
N SER A 395 3.12 -16.06 -6.38
CA SER A 395 3.30 -17.12 -5.38
C SER A 395 3.17 -16.65 -3.92
N ILE A 396 3.55 -15.40 -3.62
CA ILE A 396 3.48 -14.80 -2.27
C ILE A 396 2.05 -14.85 -1.70
N VAL A 397 1.03 -14.75 -2.56
CA VAL A 397 -0.39 -14.75 -2.14
C VAL A 397 -0.78 -16.07 -1.45
N SER A 398 -0.20 -17.19 -1.89
CA SER A 398 -0.51 -18.55 -1.39
C SER A 398 0.56 -19.13 -0.47
N MET A 399 1.60 -18.37 -0.13
CA MET A 399 2.76 -18.85 0.62
C MET A 399 2.45 -19.03 2.11
N SER A 400 3.16 -19.95 2.76
CA SER A 400 3.05 -20.19 4.21
C SER A 400 3.72 -19.08 5.03
N GLU A 401 3.38 -18.98 6.32
CA GLU A 401 3.98 -17.99 7.25
C GLU A 401 5.52 -18.09 7.29
N SER A 402 6.06 -19.32 7.31
CA SER A 402 7.51 -19.57 7.28
C SER A 402 8.14 -19.13 5.97
N GLY A 403 7.48 -19.36 4.82
CA GLY A 403 7.98 -18.93 3.52
C GLY A 403 8.00 -17.40 3.38
N LEU A 404 6.96 -16.71 3.84
CA LEU A 404 6.91 -15.25 3.87
C LEU A 404 8.07 -14.66 4.69
N LEU A 405 8.38 -15.26 5.86
CA LEU A 405 9.51 -14.83 6.68
C LEU A 405 10.87 -15.03 6.00
N MET A 406 11.05 -16.12 5.23
CA MET A 406 12.29 -16.32 4.47
C MET A 406 12.46 -15.25 3.41
N VAL A 407 11.39 -14.89 2.68
CA VAL A 407 11.41 -13.79 1.70
C VAL A 407 11.75 -12.45 2.37
N MET A 408 11.16 -12.17 3.52
CA MET A 408 11.38 -10.94 4.29
C MET A 408 12.82 -10.80 4.83
N ARG A 409 13.47 -11.92 5.19
CA ARG A 409 14.83 -11.94 5.76
C ARG A 409 15.95 -12.02 4.71
N HIS A 410 15.60 -12.22 3.44
CA HIS A 410 16.57 -12.41 2.38
C HIS A 410 17.26 -11.08 2.01
N GLU A 411 18.60 -11.03 2.07
CA GLU A 411 19.36 -9.79 1.83
C GLU A 411 19.21 -9.26 0.39
N GLY A 412 19.07 -10.15 -0.60
CA GLY A 412 18.86 -9.80 -2.00
C GLY A 412 17.41 -9.45 -2.39
N ALA A 413 16.47 -9.43 -1.44
CA ALA A 413 15.06 -9.20 -1.78
C ALA A 413 14.79 -7.75 -2.23
N PRO A 414 14.20 -7.53 -3.42
CA PRO A 414 13.70 -6.21 -3.80
C PRO A 414 12.67 -5.71 -2.76
N ILE A 415 12.79 -4.44 -2.38
CA ILE A 415 11.97 -3.80 -1.34
C ILE A 415 10.46 -4.04 -1.56
N GLN A 416 10.00 -4.00 -2.82
CA GLN A 416 8.59 -4.22 -3.16
C GLN A 416 8.11 -5.66 -2.91
N ILE A 417 8.97 -6.66 -3.09
CA ILE A 417 8.64 -8.07 -2.84
C ILE A 417 8.59 -8.31 -1.32
N GLY A 418 9.58 -7.80 -0.59
CA GLY A 418 9.56 -7.82 0.87
C GLY A 418 8.31 -7.14 1.45
N LEU A 419 7.92 -6.00 0.89
CA LEU A 419 6.71 -5.27 1.29
C LEU A 419 5.44 -6.10 1.10
N GLN A 420 5.28 -6.76 -0.05
CA GLN A 420 4.12 -7.63 -0.30
C GLN A 420 4.05 -8.80 0.69
N ALA A 421 5.20 -9.41 0.99
CA ALA A 421 5.27 -10.48 1.99
C ALA A 421 4.89 -9.97 3.39
N ALA A 422 5.41 -8.80 3.79
CA ALA A 422 5.10 -8.16 5.06
C ALA A 422 3.62 -7.77 5.19
N SER A 423 3.02 -7.19 4.15
CA SER A 423 1.58 -6.87 4.13
C SER A 423 0.71 -8.11 4.27
N LYS A 424 1.06 -9.22 3.59
CA LYS A 424 0.33 -10.48 3.70
C LYS A 424 0.44 -11.08 5.10
N LEU A 425 1.64 -11.04 5.68
CA LEU A 425 1.87 -11.49 7.05
C LEU A 425 1.10 -10.63 8.05
N TRP A 426 1.01 -9.31 7.83
CA TRP A 426 0.23 -8.40 8.66
C TRP A 426 -1.28 -8.68 8.62
N GLU A 427 -1.83 -8.99 7.43
CA GLU A 427 -3.23 -9.40 7.26
C GLU A 427 -3.58 -10.66 8.06
N SER A 428 -2.62 -11.59 8.21
CA SER A 428 -2.78 -12.81 9.00
C SER A 428 -2.89 -12.54 10.52
N LYS A 429 -2.67 -11.28 10.94
CA LYS A 429 -2.71 -10.81 12.34
C LYS A 429 -1.71 -11.52 13.27
N SER A 430 -0.60 -12.02 12.73
CA SER A 430 0.47 -12.63 13.53
C SER A 430 1.19 -11.57 14.36
N ILE A 431 1.02 -11.61 15.69
CA ILE A 431 1.69 -10.70 16.65
C ILE A 431 3.17 -11.08 16.81
N ARG A 432 3.54 -12.32 16.48
CA ARG A 432 4.90 -12.86 16.71
C ARG A 432 5.97 -12.16 15.87
N HIS A 433 5.60 -11.63 14.72
CA HIS A 433 6.51 -11.09 13.71
C HIS A 433 6.37 -9.59 13.50
N THR A 434 5.77 -8.89 14.47
CA THR A 434 5.46 -7.45 14.33
C THR A 434 6.71 -6.60 14.10
N ASP A 435 7.83 -6.87 14.78
CA ASP A 435 9.07 -6.12 14.57
C ASP A 435 9.60 -6.27 13.13
N GLU A 436 9.64 -7.50 12.62
CA GLU A 436 10.14 -7.81 11.27
C GLU A 436 9.26 -7.17 10.18
N ILE A 437 7.94 -7.15 10.38
CA ILE A 437 6.99 -6.46 9.51
C ILE A 437 7.25 -4.95 9.52
N LEU A 438 7.38 -4.35 10.71
CA LEU A 438 7.64 -2.91 10.83
C LEU A 438 9.01 -2.52 10.26
N ASN A 439 10.02 -3.39 10.35
CA ASN A 439 11.34 -3.16 9.76
C ASN A 439 11.24 -3.02 8.24
N ILE A 440 10.45 -3.87 7.58
CA ILE A 440 10.23 -3.79 6.14
C ILE A 440 9.40 -2.58 5.76
N PHE A 441 8.31 -2.29 6.48
CA PHE A 441 7.52 -1.07 6.22
C PHE A 441 8.38 0.20 6.34
N THR A 442 9.31 0.23 7.30
CA THR A 442 10.25 1.34 7.49
C THR A 442 11.25 1.44 6.33
N LYS A 443 11.90 0.34 5.94
CA LYS A 443 12.85 0.31 4.81
C LYS A 443 12.18 0.65 3.47
N ALA A 444 10.94 0.21 3.28
CA ALA A 444 10.12 0.53 2.11
C ALA A 444 9.52 1.93 2.14
N ALA A 445 9.62 2.64 3.28
CA ALA A 445 8.92 3.89 3.54
C ALA A 445 7.39 3.78 3.31
N ASP A 446 6.78 2.63 3.61
CA ASP A 446 5.32 2.48 3.59
C ASP A 446 4.70 3.08 4.87
N ILE A 447 4.55 4.39 4.84
CA ILE A 447 4.11 5.19 5.99
C ILE A 447 2.67 4.90 6.39
N GLU A 448 1.78 4.62 5.43
CA GLU A 448 0.37 4.32 5.74
C GLU A 448 0.25 3.00 6.51
N SER A 449 0.97 1.96 6.06
CA SER A 449 1.02 0.68 6.77
C SER A 449 1.63 0.82 8.18
N LEU A 450 2.64 1.68 8.36
CA LEU A 450 3.19 1.97 9.68
C LEU A 450 2.18 2.66 10.60
N VAL A 451 1.51 3.71 10.12
CA VAL A 451 0.58 4.47 10.95
C VAL A 451 -0.66 3.64 11.29
N THR A 452 -1.18 2.86 10.35
CA THR A 452 -2.28 1.92 10.65
C THR A 452 -1.88 0.85 11.67
N ALA A 453 -0.61 0.43 11.69
CA ALA A 453 -0.09 -0.43 12.75
C ALA A 453 -0.05 0.27 14.11
N PHE A 454 0.40 1.53 14.16
CA PHE A 454 0.39 2.34 15.39
C PHE A 454 -1.01 2.67 15.90
N GLU A 455 -1.99 2.90 15.02
CA GLU A 455 -3.39 3.12 15.43
C GLU A 455 -4.04 1.84 15.98
N ARG A 456 -3.67 0.67 15.43
CA ARG A 456 -4.15 -0.62 15.93
C ARG A 456 -3.56 -0.97 17.30
N ASP A 457 -2.30 -0.65 17.52
CA ASP A 457 -1.63 -0.82 18.81
C ASP A 457 -0.80 0.43 19.18
N PRO A 458 -1.39 1.35 19.97
CA PRO A 458 -0.71 2.57 20.40
C PRO A 458 0.56 2.30 21.22
N SER A 459 0.73 1.11 21.80
CA SER A 459 1.95 0.78 22.56
C SER A 459 3.20 0.71 21.68
N LEU A 460 3.04 0.41 20.40
CA LEU A 460 4.11 0.41 19.41
C LEU A 460 4.73 1.80 19.23
N SER A 461 3.96 2.88 19.43
CA SER A 461 4.48 4.26 19.40
C SER A 461 5.46 4.55 20.54
N MET A 462 5.35 3.83 21.66
CA MET A 462 6.30 3.91 22.76
C MET A 462 7.55 3.06 22.50
N ALA A 463 7.39 1.91 21.84
CA ALA A 463 8.49 1.00 21.52
C ALA A 463 9.37 1.52 20.38
N TYR A 464 8.76 2.11 19.34
CA TYR A 464 9.45 2.62 18.14
C TYR A 464 9.16 4.11 17.91
N PRO A 465 9.59 5.00 18.81
CA PRO A 465 9.24 6.42 18.75
C PRO A 465 9.80 7.11 17.50
N HIS A 466 11.02 6.78 17.06
CA HIS A 466 11.63 7.36 15.85
C HIS A 466 10.82 7.04 14.57
N ARG A 467 10.30 5.81 14.45
CA ARG A 467 9.43 5.43 13.32
C ARG A 467 8.12 6.20 13.33
N MET A 468 7.54 6.42 14.52
CA MET A 468 6.31 7.23 14.65
C MET A 468 6.56 8.70 14.26
N LEU A 469 7.68 9.28 14.69
CA LEU A 469 8.08 10.65 14.32
C LEU A 469 8.37 10.78 12.82
N MET A 470 9.06 9.81 12.23
CA MET A 470 9.25 9.71 10.78
C MET A 470 7.90 9.71 10.04
N SER A 471 6.95 8.87 10.50
CA SER A 471 5.62 8.80 9.91
C SER A 471 4.88 10.13 9.98
N TRP A 472 5.05 10.90 11.06
CA TRP A 472 4.45 12.24 11.17
C TRP A 472 4.91 13.21 10.07
N HIS A 473 6.17 13.14 9.64
CA HIS A 473 6.70 14.02 8.60
C HIS A 473 6.51 13.49 7.18
N LEU A 474 6.38 12.17 6.99
CA LEU A 474 6.34 11.54 5.68
C LEU A 474 4.95 11.04 5.25
N LEU A 475 3.94 11.07 6.13
CA LEU A 475 2.58 10.66 5.80
C LEU A 475 2.01 11.57 4.71
N LEU A 476 1.58 10.98 3.61
CA LEU A 476 1.01 11.69 2.47
C LEU A 476 -0.25 12.44 2.87
N GLY A 477 -0.45 13.64 2.33
CA GLY A 477 -1.64 14.44 2.58
C GLY A 477 -2.92 13.73 2.15
N SER A 478 -2.86 12.95 1.07
CA SER A 478 -4.00 12.21 0.51
C SER A 478 -4.49 11.06 1.38
N SER A 479 -3.77 10.73 2.46
CA SER A 479 -4.13 9.66 3.36
C SER A 479 -5.43 9.94 4.11
N GLN A 480 -6.27 8.91 4.30
CA GLN A 480 -7.54 9.03 5.04
C GLN A 480 -7.36 9.00 6.57
N ILE A 481 -6.12 8.88 7.04
CA ILE A 481 -5.80 8.76 8.45
C ILE A 481 -6.17 10.05 9.20
N ASN A 482 -6.75 9.89 10.40
CA ASN A 482 -7.16 11.04 11.20
C ASN A 482 -5.95 11.77 11.79
N ARG A 483 -5.82 13.06 11.48
CA ARG A 483 -4.76 13.94 11.99
C ARG A 483 -4.70 14.01 13.52
N ASP A 484 -5.85 14.01 14.19
CA ASP A 484 -5.88 14.16 15.65
C ASP A 484 -5.36 12.89 16.34
N SER A 485 -5.69 11.72 15.78
CA SER A 485 -5.13 10.42 16.20
C SER A 485 -3.60 10.41 16.07
N LEU A 486 -3.09 10.87 14.92
CA LEU A 486 -1.66 10.95 14.65
C LEU A 486 -0.92 11.90 15.62
N ALA A 487 -1.55 13.03 15.99
CA ALA A 487 -0.98 13.98 16.94
C ALA A 487 -0.85 13.39 18.35
N ASP A 488 -1.81 12.58 18.79
CA ASP A 488 -1.78 11.92 20.10
C ASP A 488 -0.75 10.78 20.14
N LEU A 489 -0.60 10.03 19.04
CA LEU A 489 0.48 9.05 18.88
C LEU A 489 1.86 9.72 18.91
N ARG A 490 2.02 10.87 18.23
CA ARG A 490 3.27 11.66 18.27
C ARG A 490 3.61 12.13 19.68
N LYS A 491 2.65 12.63 20.45
CA LYS A 491 2.88 13.01 21.86
C LYS A 491 3.32 11.83 22.72
N THR A 492 2.81 10.64 22.44
CA THR A 492 3.18 9.41 23.13
C THR A 492 4.61 9.00 22.78
N ALA A 493 4.98 9.06 21.50
CA ALA A 493 6.34 8.79 21.03
C ALA A 493 7.37 9.78 21.62
N LEU A 494 7.07 11.09 21.63
CA LEU A 494 7.96 12.12 22.19
C LEU A 494 8.26 11.92 23.68
N LYS A 495 7.33 11.35 24.45
CA LYS A 495 7.57 11.06 25.88
C LYS A 495 8.54 9.89 26.10
N SER A 496 8.56 8.94 25.17
CA SER A 496 9.24 7.65 25.29
C SER A 496 10.58 7.58 24.55
N ILE A 497 10.90 8.57 23.72
CA ILE A 497 12.09 8.60 22.85
C ILE A 497 13.41 8.37 23.59
N ASP A 498 13.62 8.99 24.77
CA ASP A 498 14.87 8.85 25.54
C ASP A 498 15.04 7.45 26.14
N ASN A 499 13.94 6.73 26.33
CA ASN A 499 13.91 5.39 26.92
C ASN A 499 13.90 4.28 25.87
N SER A 500 13.89 4.63 24.58
CA SER A 500 13.83 3.65 23.49
C SER A 500 15.21 3.08 23.16
N ALA A 501 15.24 1.80 22.82
CA ALA A 501 16.44 1.18 22.28
C ALA A 501 16.76 1.78 20.89
N GLY A 502 18.02 1.70 20.48
CA GLY A 502 18.41 2.06 19.10
C GLY A 502 17.58 1.29 18.08
N ASP A 503 17.27 1.93 16.97
CA ASP A 503 16.45 1.36 15.90
C ASP A 503 17.35 0.88 14.76
N ASP A 504 17.59 -0.43 14.69
CA ASP A 504 18.48 -1.04 13.68
C ASP A 504 17.97 -0.88 12.23
N ALA A 505 16.69 -0.51 12.03
CA ALA A 505 16.14 -0.29 10.70
C ALA A 505 16.41 1.14 10.17
N LEU A 506 16.72 2.09 11.05
CA LEU A 506 16.98 3.48 10.69
C LEU A 506 18.49 3.75 10.67
N SER A 507 18.98 4.44 9.64
CA SER A 507 20.36 4.92 9.63
C SER A 507 20.55 6.07 10.62
N ASP A 508 21.78 6.27 11.10
CA ASP A 508 22.13 7.41 11.96
C ASP A 508 21.78 8.76 11.30
N ALA A 509 21.92 8.84 9.97
CA ALA A 509 21.50 10.02 9.20
C ALA A 509 19.97 10.20 9.21
N SER A 510 19.20 9.11 9.13
CA SER A 510 17.73 9.17 9.18
C SER A 510 17.25 9.64 10.56
N VAL A 511 17.84 9.10 11.64
CA VAL A 511 17.54 9.52 13.02
C VAL A 511 17.84 11.01 13.21
N ALA A 512 19.02 11.46 12.79
CA ALA A 512 19.40 12.88 12.88
C ALA A 512 18.49 13.80 12.07
N LEU A 513 18.06 13.39 10.85
CA LEU A 513 17.09 14.14 10.04
C LEU A 513 15.71 14.21 10.70
N ILE A 514 15.22 13.11 11.29
CA ILE A 514 13.94 13.09 12.03
C ILE A 514 14.02 14.05 13.21
N SER A 515 15.11 14.02 13.99
CA SER A 515 15.33 14.95 15.10
C SER A 515 15.38 16.40 14.64
N LEU A 516 16.01 16.69 13.50
CA LEU A 516 16.06 18.03 12.90
C LEU A 516 14.67 18.53 12.47
N LEU A 517 13.83 17.65 11.90
CA LEU A 517 12.47 17.99 11.47
C LEU A 517 11.50 18.19 12.66
N ASP A 518 11.67 17.44 13.75
CA ASP A 518 10.82 17.55 14.95
C ASP A 518 11.30 18.57 15.99
N GLY A 519 12.59 18.89 16.05
CA GLY A 519 13.14 19.70 17.12
C GLY A 519 14.66 19.80 17.11
N LEU A 520 15.28 19.37 18.21
CA LEU A 520 16.72 19.51 18.46
C LEU A 520 17.48 18.25 18.00
N PRO A 521 18.36 18.34 16.99
CA PRO A 521 19.22 17.23 16.63
C PRO A 521 20.31 17.05 17.70
N ARG A 522 20.53 15.78 18.11
CA ARG A 522 21.54 15.39 19.10
C ARG A 522 22.96 15.47 18.53
N ASP A 523 23.10 15.05 17.28
CA ASP A 523 24.32 15.08 16.48
C ASP A 523 23.92 15.22 15.01
N MET A 524 24.60 16.10 14.28
CA MET A 524 24.38 16.35 12.86
C MET A 524 25.50 15.79 11.98
N ASP A 525 26.54 15.20 12.57
CA ASP A 525 27.72 14.73 11.83
C ASP A 525 27.38 13.66 10.80
N SER A 526 26.40 12.80 11.09
CA SER A 526 25.90 11.78 10.15
C SER A 526 25.19 12.41 8.93
N VAL A 527 24.43 13.48 9.13
CA VAL A 527 23.80 14.27 8.04
C VAL A 527 24.87 15.07 7.31
N HIS A 528 25.84 15.61 8.04
CA HIS A 528 26.90 16.42 7.46
C HIS A 528 27.80 15.58 6.53
N GLY A 529 28.08 14.34 6.91
CA GLY A 529 28.85 13.40 6.10
C GLY A 529 28.17 12.99 4.79
N LYS A 530 26.86 13.21 4.63
CA LYS A 530 26.11 12.90 3.40
C LYS A 530 26.07 14.06 2.40
N LEU A 531 26.26 15.30 2.85
CA LEU A 531 26.18 16.50 2.00
C LEU A 531 27.56 16.96 1.57
N ASP A 532 27.65 17.64 0.41
CA ASP A 532 28.88 18.29 -0.01
C ASP A 532 29.08 19.65 0.69
N SER A 533 30.25 20.27 0.53
CA SER A 533 30.58 21.54 1.22
C SER A 533 29.58 22.66 0.91
N ASP A 534 29.03 22.68 -0.31
CA ASP A 534 28.09 23.70 -0.76
C ASP A 534 26.68 23.47 -0.18
N GLY A 535 26.25 22.20 -0.09
CA GLY A 535 25.02 21.79 0.58
C GLY A 535 25.05 22.10 2.07
N LEU A 536 26.15 21.78 2.77
CA LEU A 536 26.34 22.10 4.19
C LEU A 536 26.26 23.59 4.47
N ARG A 537 26.98 24.38 3.66
CA ARG A 537 26.96 25.83 3.78
C ARG A 537 25.55 26.38 3.57
N SER A 538 24.84 25.86 2.57
CA SER A 538 23.49 26.30 2.25
C SER A 538 22.49 25.95 3.37
N LEU A 539 22.53 24.73 3.91
CA LEU A 539 21.70 24.32 5.05
C LEU A 539 21.93 25.21 6.28
N ASN A 540 23.19 25.45 6.65
CA ASN A 540 23.54 26.28 7.81
C ASN A 540 23.17 27.76 7.62
N GLU A 541 23.34 28.31 6.41
CA GLU A 541 22.91 29.68 6.10
C GLU A 541 21.39 29.83 6.22
N VAL A 542 20.61 28.87 5.70
CA VAL A 542 19.14 28.89 5.81
C VAL A 542 18.69 28.75 7.27
N ARG A 543 19.27 27.79 8.01
CA ARG A 543 18.97 27.61 9.44
C ARG A 543 19.31 28.85 10.27
N ARG A 544 20.42 29.52 9.97
CA ARG A 544 20.81 30.78 10.62
C ARG A 544 19.83 31.91 10.33
N ALA A 545 19.36 32.03 9.08
CA ALA A 545 18.34 33.02 8.73
C ALA A 545 17.02 32.78 9.48
N LEU A 546 16.67 31.52 9.72
CA LEU A 546 15.49 31.08 10.49
C LEU A 546 15.72 31.00 12.00
N SER A 547 16.87 31.42 12.52
CA SER A 547 17.13 31.45 13.97
C SER A 547 16.44 32.66 14.63
N PRO A 548 16.24 32.66 15.97
CA PRO A 548 15.60 33.78 16.68
C PRO A 548 16.29 35.15 16.49
N ASP A 549 17.60 35.16 16.22
CA ASP A 549 18.39 36.37 15.93
C ASP A 549 18.71 36.52 14.43
N GLY A 550 18.15 35.64 13.58
CA GLY A 550 18.31 35.67 12.14
C GLY A 550 17.66 36.91 11.50
N ASP A 551 18.15 37.27 10.32
CA ASP A 551 17.57 38.36 9.51
C ASP A 551 16.24 37.96 8.83
N GLY A 552 15.87 36.68 8.90
CA GLY A 552 14.68 36.09 8.30
C GLY A 552 14.73 36.01 6.77
N VAL A 553 15.87 36.31 6.14
CA VAL A 553 15.99 36.36 4.68
C VAL A 553 16.55 35.05 4.15
N VAL A 554 15.65 34.17 3.71
CA VAL A 554 16.02 32.90 3.09
C VAL A 554 16.04 33.08 1.57
N LYS A 555 17.23 32.97 0.95
CA LYS A 555 17.39 33.07 -0.51
C LYS A 555 17.02 31.76 -1.20
N GLU A 556 16.23 31.86 -2.27
CA GLU A 556 15.86 30.75 -3.16
C GLU A 556 17.05 29.90 -3.61
N SER A 557 18.06 30.55 -4.18
CA SER A 557 19.31 29.93 -4.64
C SER A 557 20.00 29.04 -3.59
N LYS A 558 19.78 29.28 -2.29
CA LYS A 558 20.38 28.45 -1.22
C LYS A 558 19.61 27.15 -1.02
N ILE A 559 18.28 27.19 -1.17
CA ILE A 559 17.46 25.98 -1.14
C ILE A 559 17.73 25.14 -2.40
N GLU A 560 17.87 25.79 -3.57
CA GLU A 560 18.23 25.13 -4.84
C GLU A 560 19.60 24.45 -4.75
N ASN A 561 20.63 25.15 -4.26
CA ASN A 561 21.96 24.55 -4.07
C ASN A 561 21.93 23.33 -3.12
N LEU A 562 21.10 23.37 -2.08
CA LEU A 562 20.92 22.25 -1.16
C LEU A 562 20.23 21.07 -1.87
N GLN A 563 19.22 21.34 -2.69
CA GLN A 563 18.54 20.33 -3.50
C GLN A 563 19.51 19.65 -4.49
N ASP A 564 20.37 20.42 -5.17
CA ASP A 564 21.41 19.90 -6.07
C ASP A 564 22.47 19.06 -5.34
N SER A 565 22.81 19.42 -4.09
CA SER A 565 23.68 18.60 -3.25
C SER A 565 23.02 17.27 -2.87
N ILE A 566 21.73 17.28 -2.50
CA ILE A 566 20.97 16.08 -2.13
C ILE A 566 20.85 15.13 -3.32
N GLN A 567 20.65 15.63 -4.54
CA GLN A 567 20.57 14.80 -5.74
C GLN A 567 21.88 14.06 -6.06
N ARG A 568 23.03 14.66 -5.72
CA ARG A 568 24.37 14.09 -5.92
C ARG A 568 24.82 13.18 -4.78
N ALA A 569 24.11 13.19 -3.65
CA ALA A 569 24.48 12.42 -2.46
C ALA A 569 24.08 10.94 -2.58
N ASP A 570 24.90 10.07 -1.99
CA ASP A 570 24.60 8.63 -1.87
C ASP A 570 23.65 8.39 -0.69
N LEU A 571 22.35 8.33 -1.02
CA LEU A 571 21.24 8.28 -0.08
C LEU A 571 20.36 7.05 -0.34
N ASN A 572 19.96 6.37 0.74
CA ASN A 572 18.96 5.32 0.66
C ASN A 572 17.55 5.88 0.36
N HIS A 573 16.58 5.01 0.06
CA HIS A 573 15.22 5.45 -0.30
C HIS A 573 14.56 6.32 0.79
N LEU A 574 14.74 5.96 2.06
CA LEU A 574 14.16 6.67 3.18
C LEU A 574 14.83 8.04 3.42
N GLU A 575 16.16 8.09 3.38
CA GLU A 575 16.97 9.32 3.49
C GLU A 575 16.56 10.33 2.41
N LYS A 576 16.38 9.89 1.16
CA LYS A 576 15.88 10.76 0.07
C LYS A 576 14.53 11.38 0.40
N ARG A 577 13.61 10.62 0.98
CA ARG A 577 12.29 11.13 1.38
C ARG A 577 12.38 12.11 2.56
N LEU A 578 13.22 11.84 3.56
CA LEU A 578 13.44 12.74 4.69
C LEU A 578 14.10 14.06 4.26
N PHE A 579 15.09 14.00 3.37
CA PHE A 579 15.66 15.20 2.75
C PHE A 579 14.64 15.97 1.90
N GLY A 580 13.76 15.26 1.18
CA GLY A 580 12.63 15.88 0.49
C GLY A 580 11.70 16.63 1.45
N ALA A 581 11.35 16.01 2.58
CA ALA A 581 10.55 16.66 3.63
C ALA A 581 11.27 17.89 4.24
N LEU A 582 12.59 17.83 4.39
CA LEU A 582 13.41 18.97 4.81
C LEU A 582 13.32 20.12 3.81
N ILE A 583 13.50 19.87 2.51
CA ILE A 583 13.38 20.91 1.47
C ILE A 583 11.98 21.55 1.49
N ILE A 584 10.93 20.74 1.58
CA ILE A 584 9.55 21.22 1.68
C ILE A 584 9.36 22.11 2.92
N ALA A 585 9.90 21.70 4.08
CA ALA A 585 9.84 22.52 5.29
C ALA A 585 10.57 23.85 5.12
N LEU A 586 11.73 23.88 4.47
CA LEU A 586 12.49 25.11 4.21
C LEU A 586 11.75 26.05 3.24
N GLN A 587 11.15 25.52 2.18
CA GLN A 587 10.34 26.30 1.23
C GLN A 587 9.10 26.89 1.91
N LEU A 588 8.42 26.10 2.73
CA LEU A 588 7.28 26.54 3.54
C LEU A 588 7.69 27.67 4.50
N ASN A 589 8.82 27.51 5.20
CA ASN A 589 9.33 28.53 6.12
C ASN A 589 9.68 29.84 5.39
N ARG A 590 10.28 29.75 4.20
CA ARG A 590 10.54 30.94 3.36
C ARG A 590 9.25 31.63 2.96
N ALA A 591 8.26 30.89 2.43
CA ALA A 591 6.98 31.46 2.05
C ALA A 591 6.27 32.11 3.25
N ALA A 592 6.31 31.47 4.43
CA ALA A 592 5.82 32.04 5.66
C ALA A 592 6.55 33.35 6.01
N MET A 593 7.88 33.39 5.93
CA MET A 593 8.66 34.61 6.18
C MET A 593 8.32 35.74 5.21
N ASP A 594 8.18 35.44 3.92
CA ASP A 594 7.84 36.42 2.88
C ASP A 594 6.47 37.07 3.16
N LEU A 595 5.49 36.26 3.60
CA LEU A 595 4.17 36.75 4.05
C LEU A 595 4.26 37.63 5.31
N GLN A 596 5.14 37.28 6.24
CA GLN A 596 5.27 38.01 7.51
C GLN A 596 6.05 39.32 7.37
N ILE A 597 7.06 39.38 6.49
CA ILE A 597 7.77 40.63 6.17
C ILE A 597 6.81 41.62 5.51
N GLY A 598 5.93 41.11 4.64
CA GLY A 598 4.90 41.87 3.93
C GLY A 598 5.43 42.56 2.66
N GLY A 599 4.51 42.84 1.74
CA GLY A 599 4.77 43.49 0.45
C GLY A 599 4.12 42.74 -0.71
N GLU A 600 3.59 43.46 -1.70
CA GLU A 600 2.81 42.86 -2.79
C GLU A 600 3.59 41.85 -3.64
N GLU A 601 4.89 42.08 -3.87
CA GLU A 601 5.74 41.14 -4.63
C GLU A 601 6.07 39.88 -3.81
N SER A 602 6.38 40.04 -2.52
CA SER A 602 6.64 38.93 -1.60
C SER A 602 5.41 38.06 -1.39
N GLU A 603 4.21 38.67 -1.28
CA GLU A 603 2.95 37.93 -1.15
C GLU A 603 2.64 37.09 -2.40
N LYS A 604 2.86 37.65 -3.60
CA LYS A 604 2.69 36.90 -4.86
C LYS A 604 3.65 35.72 -4.97
N GLY A 605 4.94 35.95 -4.69
CA GLY A 605 5.96 34.89 -4.70
C GLY A 605 5.67 33.79 -3.66
N ALA A 606 5.17 34.17 -2.48
CA ALA A 606 4.75 33.21 -1.47
C ALA A 606 3.54 32.39 -1.92
N VAL A 607 2.51 33.01 -2.54
CA VAL A 607 1.34 32.29 -3.08
C VAL A 607 1.74 31.30 -4.17
N GLU A 608 2.65 31.67 -5.08
CA GLU A 608 3.18 30.77 -6.10
C GLU A 608 3.93 29.58 -5.48
N SER A 609 4.81 29.86 -4.51
CA SER A 609 5.58 28.82 -3.80
C SER A 609 4.66 27.86 -3.02
N LEU A 610 3.66 28.37 -2.31
CA LEU A 610 2.67 27.56 -1.60
C LEU A 610 1.82 26.72 -2.57
N GLY A 611 1.51 27.26 -3.75
CA GLY A 611 0.81 26.53 -4.81
C GLY A 611 1.61 25.32 -5.29
N GLN A 612 2.89 25.52 -5.62
CA GLN A 612 3.79 24.43 -6.04
C GLN A 612 3.90 23.33 -4.98
N LEU A 613 3.95 23.68 -3.68
CA LEU A 613 3.99 22.72 -2.58
C LEU A 613 2.73 21.84 -2.51
N CYS A 614 1.56 22.38 -2.89
CA CYS A 614 0.29 21.65 -2.90
C CYS A 614 0.14 20.72 -4.11
N GLU A 615 0.83 21.00 -5.21
CA GLU A 615 0.82 20.19 -6.45
C GLU A 615 1.74 18.97 -6.37
N LEU A 616 2.63 18.89 -5.37
CA LEU A 616 3.52 17.74 -5.19
C LEU A 616 2.73 16.50 -4.76
N ASP A 617 2.82 15.41 -5.52
CA ASP A 617 2.24 14.10 -5.17
C ASP A 617 2.77 13.58 -3.82
N SER A 618 4.00 13.95 -3.47
CA SER A 618 4.66 13.59 -2.20
C SER A 618 4.38 14.57 -1.06
N ALA A 619 3.45 15.53 -1.22
CA ALA A 619 3.14 16.51 -0.20
C ALA A 619 2.64 15.82 1.08
N ALA A 620 3.37 16.02 2.18
CA ALA A 620 2.98 15.47 3.47
C ALA A 620 1.73 16.17 4.01
N MET A 621 0.94 15.45 4.81
CA MET A 621 -0.25 15.97 5.49
C MET A 621 0.08 17.21 6.34
N ARG A 622 1.25 17.22 6.98
CA ARG A 622 1.76 18.37 7.73
C ARG A 622 1.92 19.61 6.84
N THR A 623 2.45 19.45 5.63
CA THR A 623 2.66 20.55 4.69
C THR A 623 1.33 21.15 4.27
N ILE A 624 0.36 20.33 3.87
CA ILE A 624 -0.99 20.79 3.52
C ILE A 624 -1.63 21.53 4.70
N ALA A 625 -1.54 20.98 5.92
CA ALA A 625 -2.07 21.63 7.11
C ALA A 625 -1.40 22.99 7.40
N ALA A 626 -0.08 23.11 7.20
CA ALA A 626 0.64 24.35 7.41
C ALA A 626 0.29 25.41 6.34
N VAL A 627 0.21 25.02 5.07
CA VAL A 627 -0.27 25.90 3.97
C VAL A 627 -1.69 26.37 4.27
N THR A 628 -2.58 25.47 4.69
CA THR A 628 -3.95 25.82 5.10
C THR A 628 -3.96 26.84 6.23
N ASN A 629 -3.12 26.67 7.26
CA ASN A 629 -3.03 27.64 8.36
C ASN A 629 -2.59 29.03 7.86
N LEU A 630 -1.58 29.09 6.97
CA LEU A 630 -1.12 30.35 6.36
C LEU A 630 -2.21 31.00 5.51
N VAL A 631 -2.93 30.21 4.70
CA VAL A 631 -4.07 30.69 3.89
C VAL A 631 -5.19 31.24 4.78
N ILE A 632 -5.52 30.56 5.88
CA ILE A 632 -6.56 31.00 6.81
C ILE A 632 -6.15 32.29 7.51
N GLU A 633 -4.90 32.39 7.96
CA GLU A 633 -4.40 33.54 8.68
C GLU A 633 -4.30 34.76 7.78
N HIS A 634 -3.60 34.62 6.66
CA HIS A 634 -3.31 35.72 5.73
C HIS A 634 -4.42 35.98 4.70
N ASN A 635 -5.43 35.12 4.65
CA ASN A 635 -6.57 35.21 3.75
C ASN A 635 -6.16 35.17 2.26
N LEU A 636 -5.23 34.27 1.93
CA LEU A 636 -4.58 34.14 0.62
C LEU A 636 -5.40 33.27 -0.34
N GLY A 637 -5.45 33.65 -1.62
CA GLY A 637 -6.05 32.81 -2.65
C GLY A 637 -5.02 31.86 -3.27
N VAL A 638 -5.00 30.60 -2.84
CA VAL A 638 -4.12 29.55 -3.39
C VAL A 638 -4.97 28.50 -4.13
N PRO A 639 -5.08 28.58 -5.48
CA PRO A 639 -5.93 27.67 -6.27
C PRO A 639 -5.57 26.19 -6.13
N ALA A 640 -4.28 25.85 -6.16
CA ALA A 640 -3.80 24.47 -6.03
C ALA A 640 -4.27 23.79 -4.73
N LEU A 641 -4.38 24.55 -3.63
CA LEU A 641 -4.90 24.03 -2.36
C LEU A 641 -6.41 23.77 -2.43
N GLU A 642 -7.18 24.59 -3.15
CA GLU A 642 -8.61 24.31 -3.39
C GLU A 642 -8.78 23.04 -4.21
N ASP A 643 -7.97 22.84 -5.25
CA ASP A 643 -7.99 21.64 -6.10
C ASP A 643 -7.65 20.39 -5.28
N TRP A 644 -6.61 20.49 -4.44
CA TRP A 644 -6.26 19.43 -3.50
C TRP A 644 -7.43 19.03 -2.59
N TYR A 645 -8.08 20.01 -1.93
CA TYR A 645 -9.24 19.75 -1.09
C TYR A 645 -10.45 19.25 -1.87
N ARG A 646 -10.63 19.69 -3.11
CA ARG A 646 -11.74 19.23 -3.98
C ARG A 646 -11.65 17.75 -4.27
N GLU A 647 -10.44 17.22 -4.41
CA GLU A 647 -10.16 15.81 -4.67
C GLU A 647 -10.21 14.96 -3.40
N HIS A 648 -9.67 15.46 -2.27
CA HIS A 648 -9.44 14.65 -1.07
C HIS A 648 -10.44 14.92 0.06
N ASP A 649 -10.90 16.16 0.27
CA ASP A 649 -11.87 16.53 1.32
C ASP A 649 -12.75 17.74 0.93
N ARG A 650 -13.71 17.50 0.05
CA ARG A 650 -14.66 18.54 -0.43
C ARG A 650 -15.68 18.94 0.64
N THR A 651 -15.97 18.06 1.59
CA THR A 651 -17.01 18.28 2.60
C THR A 651 -16.48 18.99 3.83
N GLY A 652 -15.17 19.07 4.02
CA GLY A 652 -14.51 19.81 5.09
C GLY A 652 -14.84 21.32 5.15
N PRO A 653 -14.67 21.95 6.32
CA PRO A 653 -14.74 23.40 6.47
C PRO A 653 -13.58 24.11 5.77
N GLU A 654 -12.37 23.55 5.79
CA GLU A 654 -11.16 24.11 5.20
C GLU A 654 -11.34 24.39 3.70
N PHE A 655 -11.93 23.45 2.94
CA PHE A 655 -12.26 23.66 1.52
C PHE A 655 -13.07 24.95 1.28
N GLN A 656 -14.08 25.21 2.10
CA GLN A 656 -14.92 26.41 1.95
C GLN A 656 -14.17 27.69 2.34
N ILE A 657 -13.24 27.61 3.30
CA ILE A 657 -12.42 28.77 3.70
C ILE A 657 -11.43 29.13 2.60
N VAL A 658 -10.74 28.14 2.03
CA VAL A 658 -9.80 28.33 0.91
C VAL A 658 -10.53 28.90 -0.31
N ARG A 659 -11.68 28.30 -0.68
CA ARG A 659 -12.51 28.81 -1.77
C ARG A 659 -12.98 30.26 -1.53
N ALA A 660 -13.35 30.59 -0.28
CA ALA A 660 -13.73 31.96 0.06
C ALA A 660 -12.58 32.95 -0.12
N ALA A 661 -11.35 32.57 0.24
CA ALA A 661 -10.17 33.40 0.05
C ALA A 661 -9.85 33.63 -1.45
N ILE A 662 -10.02 32.61 -2.29
CA ILE A 662 -9.86 32.72 -3.75
C ILE A 662 -10.92 33.66 -4.35
N LEU A 663 -12.20 33.48 -3.99
CA LEU A 663 -13.29 34.34 -4.45
C LEU A 663 -13.10 35.80 -4.02
N ARG A 664 -12.55 36.02 -2.82
CA ARG A 664 -12.19 37.36 -2.36
C ARG A 664 -11.06 37.96 -3.20
N ALA A 665 -10.02 37.18 -3.50
CA ALA A 665 -8.90 37.61 -4.34
C ALA A 665 -9.35 37.95 -5.77
N SER A 666 -10.35 37.23 -6.32
CA SER A 666 -10.95 37.53 -7.62
C SER A 666 -11.94 38.70 -7.61
N GLY A 667 -12.22 39.30 -6.44
CA GLY A 667 -13.15 40.41 -6.27
C GLY A 667 -14.63 40.01 -6.08
N ASP A 668 -14.96 38.72 -6.09
CA ASP A 668 -16.33 38.22 -5.85
C ASP A 668 -16.62 38.08 -4.35
N ARG A 669 -16.70 39.24 -3.69
CA ARG A 669 -16.88 39.34 -2.24
C ARG A 669 -18.19 38.73 -1.73
N LEU A 670 -19.25 38.75 -2.54
CA LEU A 670 -20.55 38.21 -2.12
C LEU A 670 -20.52 36.69 -2.02
N ASN A 671 -19.95 36.01 -3.01
CA ASN A 671 -19.82 34.56 -2.96
C ASN A 671 -18.74 34.12 -1.96
N ALA A 672 -17.69 34.92 -1.75
CA ALA A 672 -16.74 34.72 -0.66
C ALA A 672 -17.45 34.75 0.71
N ALA A 673 -18.31 35.74 0.94
CA ALA A 673 -19.08 35.86 2.18
C ALA A 673 -19.97 34.63 2.44
N ARG A 674 -20.64 34.11 1.40
CA ARG A 674 -21.44 32.88 1.48
C ARG A 674 -20.58 31.65 1.76
N ALA A 675 -19.42 31.52 1.12
CA ALA A 675 -18.51 30.40 1.36
C ALA A 675 -17.96 30.41 2.81
N TYR A 676 -17.57 31.56 3.36
CA TYR A 676 -17.21 31.67 4.79
C TYR A 676 -18.40 31.31 5.71
N LYS A 677 -19.62 31.74 5.38
CA LYS A 677 -20.82 31.36 6.14
C LYS A 677 -20.99 29.84 6.15
N ASP A 678 -20.88 29.18 5.00
CA ASP A 678 -21.00 27.73 4.88
C ASP A 678 -19.89 27.01 5.65
N ALA A 679 -18.64 27.50 5.58
CA ALA A 679 -17.53 26.98 6.37
C ALA A 679 -17.81 27.02 7.88
N SER A 680 -18.30 28.16 8.36
CA SER A 680 -18.58 28.35 9.78
C SER A 680 -19.66 27.41 10.33
N MET A 681 -20.64 27.06 9.47
CA MET A 681 -21.71 26.11 9.81
C MET A 681 -21.21 24.68 9.94
N LYS A 682 -20.08 24.35 9.32
CA LYS A 682 -19.39 23.06 9.47
C LYS A 682 -18.50 23.04 10.72
N LEU A 683 -17.97 24.18 11.15
CA LEU A 683 -17.14 24.34 12.35
C LEU A 683 -17.93 24.42 13.67
N LYS A 684 -19.21 24.04 13.73
CA LYS A 684 -20.08 24.27 14.91
C LYS A 684 -19.56 23.71 16.24
N LEU A 685 -18.72 22.68 16.21
CA LEU A 685 -18.13 22.10 17.42
C LEU A 685 -16.99 22.94 18.00
N ASP A 686 -16.31 23.74 17.16
CA ASP A 686 -15.26 24.68 17.53
C ASP A 686 -15.79 26.11 17.39
N PHE A 687 -16.33 26.64 18.48
CA PHE A 687 -16.97 27.96 18.51
C PHE A 687 -15.97 29.08 18.18
N GLU A 688 -14.75 29.03 18.69
CA GLU A 688 -13.71 30.04 18.42
C GLU A 688 -13.40 30.14 16.93
N ARG A 689 -13.09 29.01 16.27
CA ARG A 689 -12.85 28.99 14.81
C ARG A 689 -14.11 29.40 14.05
N SER A 690 -15.28 28.90 14.43
CA SER A 690 -16.55 29.24 13.78
C SER A 690 -16.87 30.73 13.87
N ALA A 691 -16.68 31.36 15.04
CA ALA A 691 -16.95 32.78 15.27
C ALA A 691 -16.01 33.69 14.47
N LEU A 692 -14.71 33.35 14.40
CA LEU A 692 -13.75 34.10 13.58
C LEU A 692 -14.10 34.03 12.09
N VAL A 693 -14.51 32.85 11.58
CA VAL A 693 -14.93 32.68 10.19
C VAL A 693 -16.27 33.36 9.91
N LEU A 694 -17.24 33.31 10.84
CA LEU A 694 -18.50 34.06 10.75
C LEU A 694 -18.26 35.57 10.66
N ARG A 695 -17.28 36.07 11.42
CA ARG A 695 -16.91 37.49 11.37
C ARG A 695 -16.32 37.86 10.01
N LYS A 696 -15.47 37.02 9.42
CA LYS A 696 -14.99 37.21 8.03
C LYS A 696 -16.17 37.24 7.05
N SER A 697 -17.11 36.31 7.16
CA SER A 697 -18.34 36.30 6.35
C SER A 697 -19.11 37.61 6.47
N LEU A 698 -19.33 38.11 7.69
CA LEU A 698 -20.05 39.35 7.95
C LEU A 698 -19.36 40.58 7.36
N ILE A 699 -18.03 40.65 7.45
CA ILE A 699 -17.22 41.72 6.88
C ILE A 699 -17.33 41.71 5.35
N GLU A 700 -17.20 40.56 4.71
CA GLU A 700 -17.31 40.45 3.26
C GLU A 700 -18.73 40.76 2.75
N PHE A 701 -19.80 40.35 3.47
CA PHE A 701 -21.17 40.79 3.15
C PHE A 701 -21.31 42.31 3.22
N ALA A 702 -20.69 42.96 4.21
CA ALA A 702 -20.74 44.41 4.34
C ALA A 702 -19.99 45.14 3.21
N HIS A 703 -18.85 44.60 2.76
CA HIS A 703 -18.12 45.15 1.61
C HIS A 703 -18.82 44.88 0.26
N ALA A 704 -19.55 43.78 0.14
CA ALA A 704 -20.30 43.41 -1.07
C ALA A 704 -21.69 44.07 -1.18
N ALA A 705 -22.06 44.93 -0.23
CA ALA A 705 -23.41 45.50 -0.09
C ALA A 705 -24.54 44.46 0.06
N GLY A 706 -24.24 43.29 0.61
CA GLY A 706 -25.20 42.22 0.93
C GLY A 706 -25.94 42.46 2.25
N TRP A 707 -26.61 43.59 2.41
CA TRP A 707 -27.16 44.06 3.69
C TRP A 707 -28.18 43.10 4.31
N ARG A 708 -29.05 42.51 3.48
CA ARG A 708 -30.08 41.54 3.92
C ARG A 708 -29.46 40.30 4.56
N GLU A 709 -28.44 39.73 3.91
CA GLU A 709 -27.72 38.54 4.39
C GLU A 709 -26.89 38.87 5.65
N ALA A 710 -26.22 40.03 5.68
CA ALA A 710 -25.46 40.49 6.84
C ALA A 710 -26.34 40.65 8.09
N VAL A 711 -27.49 41.33 7.97
CA VAL A 711 -28.42 41.54 9.09
C VAL A 711 -29.06 40.21 9.52
N SER A 712 -29.39 39.32 8.57
CA SER A 712 -29.89 37.98 8.89
C SER A 712 -28.86 37.18 9.69
N LEU A 713 -27.58 37.25 9.32
CA LEU A 713 -26.51 36.54 10.03
C LEU A 713 -26.34 37.03 11.47
N VAL A 714 -26.34 38.35 11.67
CA VAL A 714 -26.26 38.95 13.01
C VAL A 714 -27.45 38.56 13.89
N ASN A 715 -28.66 38.52 13.32
CA ASN A 715 -29.86 38.15 14.08
C ASN A 715 -29.93 36.64 14.39
N ALA A 716 -29.39 35.79 13.52
CA ALA A 716 -29.39 34.33 13.70
C ALA A 716 -28.37 33.83 14.74
N HIS A 717 -27.30 34.60 14.98
CA HIS A 717 -26.20 34.20 15.87
C HIS A 717 -25.98 35.25 16.99
N PRO A 718 -26.58 35.06 18.18
CA PRO A 718 -26.47 36.00 19.30
C PRO A 718 -25.02 36.27 19.74
N ALA A 719 -24.17 35.23 19.79
CA ALA A 719 -22.73 35.37 20.10
C ALA A 719 -21.97 36.21 19.05
N LEU A 720 -22.30 36.08 17.76
CA LEU A 720 -21.72 36.95 16.72
C LEU A 720 -22.23 38.39 16.91
N SER A 721 -23.52 38.56 17.19
CA SER A 721 -24.09 39.87 17.48
C SER A 721 -23.35 40.54 18.64
N SER A 722 -23.22 39.89 19.80
CA SER A 722 -22.51 40.46 20.94
C SER A 722 -21.05 40.81 20.60
N SER A 723 -20.35 40.04 19.77
CA SER A 723 -18.95 40.34 19.35
C SER A 723 -18.77 41.59 18.45
N VAL A 724 -19.86 42.09 17.87
CA VAL A 724 -19.85 43.16 16.86
C VAL A 724 -20.31 44.48 17.48
N THR A 725 -19.68 45.58 17.07
CA THR A 725 -19.89 46.89 17.68
C THR A 725 -21.29 47.45 17.38
N LYS A 726 -21.81 48.28 18.30
CA LYS A 726 -23.13 48.92 18.16
C LYS A 726 -23.19 49.78 16.89
N ARG A 727 -22.10 50.49 16.56
CA ARG A 727 -21.98 51.33 15.35
C ARG A 727 -22.02 50.51 14.08
N PHE A 728 -21.34 49.36 14.03
CA PHE A 728 -21.41 48.48 12.87
C PHE A 728 -22.81 47.88 12.66
N LYS A 729 -23.50 47.48 13.74
CA LYS A 729 -24.90 47.01 13.66
C LYS A 729 -25.82 48.11 13.14
N LEU A 730 -25.63 49.35 13.59
CA LEU A 730 -26.36 50.52 13.11
C LEU A 730 -26.10 50.73 11.61
N TYR A 731 -24.82 50.67 11.18
CA TYR A 731 -24.44 50.74 9.76
C TYR A 731 -25.19 49.73 8.91
N LEU A 732 -25.12 48.44 9.24
CA LEU A 732 -25.80 47.38 8.49
C LEU A 732 -27.32 47.56 8.45
N ARG A 733 -27.94 47.90 9.58
CA ARG A 733 -29.40 48.08 9.68
C ARG A 733 -29.88 49.31 8.91
N THR A 734 -29.14 50.40 8.94
CA THR A 734 -29.45 51.61 8.17
C THR A 734 -29.34 51.37 6.67
N CYS A 735 -28.29 50.67 6.21
CA CYS A 735 -28.15 50.29 4.80
C CYS A 735 -29.25 49.33 4.34
N LYS A 736 -29.59 48.33 5.16
CA LYS A 736 -30.69 47.40 4.88
C LYS A 736 -32.04 48.12 4.78
N ARG A 737 -32.37 49.00 5.73
CA ARG A 737 -33.61 49.80 5.70
C ARG A 737 -33.69 50.68 4.47
N TYR A 738 -32.57 51.24 4.02
CA TYR A 738 -32.53 51.99 2.77
C TYR A 738 -32.81 51.10 1.55
N GLU A 739 -32.21 49.90 1.49
CA GLU A 739 -32.46 48.91 0.43
C GLU A 739 -33.93 48.45 0.40
N ASP A 740 -34.54 48.28 1.58
CA ASP A 740 -35.95 47.92 1.75
C ASP A 740 -36.92 49.08 1.40
N GLY A 741 -36.42 50.30 1.13
CA GLY A 741 -37.20 51.49 0.77
C GLY A 741 -37.61 52.40 1.94
N ASP A 742 -37.29 52.01 3.18
CA ASP A 742 -37.69 52.68 4.43
C ASP A 742 -36.71 53.82 4.84
N THR A 743 -36.51 54.79 3.94
CA THR A 743 -35.50 55.85 4.11
C THR A 743 -35.74 56.78 5.32
N SER A 744 -37.00 56.99 5.71
CA SER A 744 -37.37 57.76 6.90
C SER A 744 -36.96 57.01 8.18
N ALA A 745 -37.34 55.74 8.30
CA ALA A 745 -36.99 54.89 9.44
C ALA A 745 -35.46 54.65 9.56
N ALA A 746 -34.73 54.67 8.44
CA ALA A 746 -33.27 54.66 8.46
C ALA A 746 -32.68 55.93 9.11
N SER A 747 -33.27 57.09 8.84
CA SER A 747 -32.82 58.39 9.39
C SER A 747 -33.24 58.55 10.86
N THR A 748 -34.47 58.17 11.21
CA THR A 748 -34.97 58.16 12.60
C THR A 748 -34.12 57.24 13.49
N GLY A 749 -33.73 56.06 13.01
CA GLY A 749 -32.88 55.14 13.77
C GLY A 749 -31.49 55.70 14.10
N LEU A 750 -30.92 56.54 13.21
CA LEU A 750 -29.67 57.26 13.49
C LEU A 750 -29.85 58.33 14.59
N ILE A 751 -30.99 59.03 14.56
CA ILE A 751 -31.33 60.07 15.55
C ILE A 751 -31.59 59.44 16.93
N GLU A 752 -32.33 58.31 16.97
CA GLU A 752 -32.56 57.54 18.20
C GLU A 752 -31.26 57.03 18.81
N PHE A 753 -30.36 56.48 17.99
CA PHE A 753 -29.03 56.06 18.45
C PHE A 753 -28.24 57.24 19.03
N ALA A 754 -28.23 58.39 18.34
CA ALA A 754 -27.57 59.60 18.84
C ALA A 754 -28.19 60.12 20.14
N ALA A 755 -29.50 59.95 20.33
CA ALA A 755 -30.19 60.30 21.57
C ALA A 755 -29.84 59.33 22.71
N GLN A 756 -29.65 58.03 22.45
CA GLN A 756 -29.25 57.06 23.48
C GLN A 756 -27.81 57.28 23.97
N GLU A 757 -26.87 57.54 23.05
CA GLU A 757 -25.47 57.86 23.38
C GLU A 757 -25.34 59.18 24.17
N GLU A 758 -26.27 60.13 23.93
CA GLU A 758 -26.41 61.34 24.75
C GLU A 758 -26.78 61.01 26.21
N GLU A 759 -27.73 60.09 26.45
CA GLU A 759 -28.17 59.76 27.82
C GLU A 759 -27.06 59.09 28.64
N LEU A 760 -26.24 58.25 28.01
CA LEU A 760 -25.09 57.58 28.64
C LEU A 760 -23.96 58.56 29.01
N SER A 761 -23.81 59.66 28.27
CA SER A 761 -22.77 60.69 28.51
C SER A 761 -23.17 61.72 29.60
N ARG A 762 -24.36 61.62 30.21
CA ARG A 762 -24.90 62.62 31.18
C ARG A 762 -24.09 62.77 32.47
N ASN A 763 -23.16 61.86 32.76
CA ASN A 763 -22.42 61.84 34.03
C ASN A 763 -21.21 62.80 34.13
N GLY A 764 -21.02 63.78 33.23
CA GLY A 764 -19.89 64.71 33.41
C GLY A 764 -19.68 65.95 32.52
N ALA A 765 -20.51 66.30 31.53
CA ALA A 765 -20.18 67.39 30.59
C ALA A 765 -21.22 68.54 30.50
N SER A 766 -20.72 69.78 30.48
CA SER A 766 -21.48 71.05 30.36
C SER A 766 -21.65 71.48 28.89
N GLY A 767 -22.36 70.68 28.09
CA GLY A 767 -22.71 70.99 26.69
C GLY A 767 -24.23 70.99 26.46
N SER A 768 -24.74 71.72 25.45
CA SER A 768 -26.17 71.61 25.13
C SER A 768 -26.48 70.22 24.57
N ILE A 769 -27.58 69.62 25.04
CA ILE A 769 -28.09 68.29 24.63
C ILE A 769 -28.02 68.08 23.11
N ARG A 770 -28.31 69.15 22.37
CA ARG A 770 -28.35 69.16 20.92
C ARG A 770 -26.97 69.11 20.27
N ASP A 771 -26.00 69.82 20.83
CA ASP A 771 -24.63 69.85 20.31
C ASP A 771 -23.99 68.45 20.41
N ARG A 772 -24.31 67.71 21.48
CA ARG A 772 -23.85 66.33 21.66
C ARG A 772 -24.44 65.36 20.64
N ARG A 773 -25.74 65.46 20.31
CA ARG A 773 -26.35 64.64 19.25
C ARG A 773 -25.72 64.92 17.88
N VAL A 774 -25.44 66.19 17.60
CA VAL A 774 -24.75 66.59 16.36
C VAL A 774 -23.34 66.00 16.33
N GLU A 775 -22.61 66.02 17.43
CA GLU A 775 -21.28 65.42 17.56
C GLU A 775 -21.30 63.89 17.31
N VAL A 776 -22.26 63.16 17.89
CA VAL A 776 -22.41 61.71 17.67
C VAL A 776 -22.72 61.40 16.19
N LEU A 777 -23.63 62.14 15.56
CA LEU A 777 -23.96 61.98 14.14
C LEU A 777 -22.79 62.36 13.23
N GLU A 778 -22.01 63.39 13.56
CA GLU A 778 -20.77 63.76 12.84
C GLU A 778 -19.71 62.65 12.94
N GLY A 779 -19.63 61.96 14.09
CA GLY A 779 -18.80 60.77 14.26
C GLY A 779 -19.27 59.63 13.36
N LEU A 780 -20.57 59.32 13.35
CA LEU A 780 -21.13 58.28 12.50
C LEU A 780 -20.90 58.55 11.01
N TYR A 781 -20.93 59.81 10.57
CA TYR A 781 -20.69 60.15 9.17
C TYR A 781 -19.36 59.61 8.64
N ARG A 782 -18.34 59.54 9.49
CA ARG A 782 -16.97 59.11 9.15
C ARG A 782 -16.77 57.61 9.23
N TYR A 783 -17.69 56.90 9.86
CA TYR A 783 -17.57 55.49 10.15
C TYR A 783 -17.25 54.63 8.90
N PRO A 784 -17.90 54.81 7.73
CA PRO A 784 -17.53 54.02 6.56
C PRO A 784 -16.11 54.28 6.07
N ASP A 785 -15.65 55.55 6.11
CA ASP A 785 -14.32 55.94 5.65
C ASP A 785 -13.22 55.40 6.59
N GLU A 786 -13.47 55.41 7.91
CA GLU A 786 -12.55 54.87 8.92
C GLU A 786 -12.31 53.35 8.76
N HIS A 787 -13.28 52.64 8.18
CA HIS A 787 -13.29 51.19 8.06
C HIS A 787 -13.22 50.66 6.61
N GLY A 788 -13.10 51.54 5.61
CA GLY A 788 -13.07 51.14 4.19
C GLY A 788 -14.37 50.49 3.71
N LEU A 789 -15.50 50.81 4.34
CA LEU A 789 -16.83 50.28 3.99
C LEU A 789 -17.48 51.16 2.90
N PRO A 790 -18.46 50.62 2.14
CA PRO A 790 -19.23 51.41 1.19
C PRO A 790 -19.84 52.67 1.84
N PRO A 791 -19.55 53.88 1.35
CA PRO A 791 -20.00 55.12 2.00
C PRO A 791 -21.51 55.33 1.83
N ASP A 792 -22.05 55.01 0.66
CA ASP A 792 -23.48 55.10 0.37
C ASP A 792 -24.15 53.72 0.48
N PRO A 793 -25.39 53.64 1.02
CA PRO A 793 -26.30 54.76 1.32
C PRO A 793 -26.12 55.40 2.72
N PHE A 794 -25.20 54.90 3.56
CA PHE A 794 -25.09 55.27 4.96
C PHE A 794 -24.77 56.76 5.18
N GLN A 795 -23.73 57.29 4.56
CA GLN A 795 -23.34 58.70 4.67
C GLN A 795 -24.46 59.64 4.23
N GLY A 796 -25.16 59.29 3.15
CA GLY A 796 -26.34 60.02 2.68
C GLY A 796 -27.46 60.09 3.74
N ARG A 797 -27.71 59.00 4.48
CA ARG A 797 -28.69 58.98 5.58
C ARG A 797 -28.23 59.76 6.81
N VAL A 798 -26.95 59.70 7.15
CA VAL A 798 -26.39 60.50 8.25
C VAL A 798 -26.51 62.00 7.96
N ARG A 799 -26.28 62.44 6.71
CA ARG A 799 -26.49 63.84 6.31
C ARG A 799 -27.95 64.28 6.46
N ALA A 800 -28.91 63.40 6.12
CA ALA A 800 -30.33 63.68 6.31
C ALA A 800 -30.69 63.84 7.80
N ALA A 801 -30.21 62.92 8.65
CA ALA A 801 -30.37 63.00 10.10
C ALA A 801 -29.74 64.28 10.70
N LEU A 802 -28.54 64.65 10.24
CA LEU A 802 -27.88 65.90 10.65
C LEU A 802 -28.68 67.15 10.26
N GLN A 803 -29.30 67.17 9.08
CA GLN A 803 -30.16 68.29 8.65
C GLN A 803 -31.42 68.39 9.52
N GLU A 804 -32.02 67.26 9.88
CA GLU A 804 -33.21 67.21 10.75
C GLU A 804 -32.90 67.71 12.17
N VAL A 805 -31.74 67.35 12.72
CA VAL A 805 -31.29 67.81 14.05
C VAL A 805 -30.81 69.28 14.03
N ARG A 806 -30.36 69.82 12.88
CA ARG A 806 -29.84 71.19 12.70
C ARG A 806 -30.88 72.21 12.15
N THR A 807 -31.93 72.53 12.91
CA THR A 807 -32.70 73.79 12.78
C THR A 807 -31.96 75.05 13.30
N SER A 808 -31.52 75.89 12.34
CA SER A 808 -31.43 77.38 12.36
C SER A 808 -30.68 78.15 13.47
N LYS A 809 -29.55 77.66 14.00
CA LYS A 809 -28.49 78.55 14.54
C LYS A 809 -27.12 78.11 14.01
N ALA A 810 -26.50 78.95 13.18
CA ALA A 810 -25.13 78.74 12.73
C ALA A 810 -24.16 79.12 13.86
N SER A 811 -23.45 78.13 14.42
CA SER A 811 -22.33 78.39 15.34
C SER A 811 -21.09 78.77 14.53
N ARG A 812 -20.16 79.52 15.13
CA ARG A 812 -18.86 79.86 14.52
C ARG A 812 -18.12 78.60 14.01
N GLN A 813 -18.22 77.49 14.74
CA GLN A 813 -17.62 76.20 14.37
C GLN A 813 -18.25 75.60 13.11
N THR A 814 -19.58 75.67 12.95
CA THR A 814 -20.27 75.20 11.74
C THR A 814 -19.93 76.04 10.49
N ASP A 815 -19.57 77.31 10.67
CA ASP A 815 -19.14 78.17 9.58
C ASP A 815 -17.70 77.86 9.14
N LEU A 816 -16.79 77.63 10.09
CA LEU A 816 -15.42 77.17 9.81
C LEU A 816 -15.41 75.82 9.08
N GLU A 817 -16.25 74.87 9.49
CA GLU A 817 -16.42 73.59 8.78
C GLU A 817 -17.00 73.74 7.38
N ARG A 818 -17.98 74.64 7.21
CA ARG A 818 -18.56 74.95 5.89
C ARG A 818 -17.49 75.55 4.98
N ARG A 819 -16.71 76.51 5.47
CA ARG A 819 -15.59 77.12 4.74
C ARG A 819 -14.53 76.07 4.37
N PHE A 820 -14.18 75.18 5.30
CA PHE A 820 -13.29 74.07 5.02
C PHE A 820 -13.84 73.13 3.94
N MET A 821 -15.13 72.77 4.00
CA MET A 821 -15.76 71.93 2.97
C MET A 821 -15.86 72.61 1.60
N ILE A 822 -16.03 73.94 1.56
CA ILE A 822 -15.97 74.73 0.32
C ILE A 822 -14.54 74.72 -0.23
N GLU A 823 -13.54 74.94 0.61
CA GLU A 823 -12.13 74.93 0.21
C GLU A 823 -11.70 73.55 -0.30
N MET A 824 -12.15 72.48 0.37
CA MET A 824 -11.92 71.09 -0.03
C MET A 824 -12.61 70.70 -1.36
N ARG A 825 -13.65 71.43 -1.78
CA ARG A 825 -14.31 71.27 -3.09
C ARG A 825 -13.76 72.24 -4.15
N GLY A 826 -13.00 73.24 -3.72
CA GLY A 826 -12.47 74.33 -4.53
C GLY A 826 -11.00 74.12 -4.90
N LYS A 827 -10.17 75.13 -4.65
CA LYS A 827 -8.75 75.15 -5.06
C LYS A 827 -7.83 74.36 -4.12
N LYS A 828 -8.32 73.98 -2.93
CA LYS A 828 -7.56 73.28 -1.88
C LYS A 828 -6.26 73.99 -1.52
N ASP A 829 -6.29 75.30 -1.31
CA ASP A 829 -5.10 76.09 -0.94
C ASP A 829 -4.56 75.62 0.43
N PRO A 830 -3.32 75.10 0.51
CA PRO A 830 -2.73 74.64 1.78
C PRO A 830 -2.67 75.71 2.87
N ARG A 831 -2.57 77.00 2.50
CA ARG A 831 -2.52 78.10 3.46
C ARG A 831 -3.87 78.32 4.13
N GLU A 832 -4.94 78.44 3.35
CA GLU A 832 -6.31 78.56 3.87
C GLU A 832 -6.72 77.34 4.70
N ILE A 833 -6.37 76.13 4.23
CA ILE A 833 -6.61 74.89 4.99
C ILE A 833 -5.88 74.91 6.34
N THR A 834 -4.63 75.39 6.38
CA THR A 834 -3.87 75.50 7.64
C THR A 834 -4.50 76.52 8.58
N ILE A 835 -4.91 77.69 8.08
CA ILE A 835 -5.55 78.74 8.89
C ILE A 835 -6.85 78.22 9.50
N LEU A 836 -7.73 77.61 8.69
CA LEU A 836 -8.99 77.04 9.15
C LEU A 836 -8.77 75.94 10.20
N ALA A 837 -7.77 75.08 9.99
CA ALA A 837 -7.42 74.05 10.96
C ALA A 837 -6.91 74.62 12.29
N MET A 838 -6.09 75.68 12.25
CA MET A 838 -5.61 76.38 13.45
C MET A 838 -6.75 77.08 14.20
N GLU A 839 -7.63 77.78 13.50
CA GLU A 839 -8.80 78.45 14.10
C GLU A 839 -9.76 77.46 14.77
N VAL A 840 -9.91 76.25 14.21
CA VAL A 840 -10.68 75.16 14.84
C VAL A 840 -9.92 74.57 16.03
N ALA A 841 -8.59 74.43 15.93
CA ALA A 841 -7.74 73.87 16.97
C ALA A 841 -7.71 74.71 18.26
N ASP A 842 -7.93 76.03 18.17
CA ASP A 842 -8.07 76.91 19.35
C ASP A 842 -9.20 76.45 20.29
N THR A 843 -10.25 75.82 19.74
CA THR A 843 -11.37 75.25 20.51
C THR A 843 -11.30 73.74 20.67
N ASP A 844 -10.86 73.04 19.63
CA ASP A 844 -10.81 71.58 19.56
C ASP A 844 -9.57 71.16 18.75
N PRO A 845 -8.43 70.93 19.44
CA PRO A 845 -7.16 70.58 18.80
C PRO A 845 -7.25 69.34 17.92
N ILE A 846 -8.04 68.32 18.32
CA ILE A 846 -8.14 67.08 17.54
C ILE A 846 -8.93 67.32 16.24
N LYS A 847 -9.98 68.14 16.27
CA LYS A 847 -10.77 68.48 15.07
C LYS A 847 -9.96 69.28 14.06
N GLY A 848 -9.09 70.18 14.51
CA GLY A 848 -8.14 70.89 13.65
C GLY A 848 -7.11 69.93 13.00
N LEU A 849 -6.54 69.00 13.77
CA LEU A 849 -5.62 67.98 13.24
C LEU A 849 -6.28 67.06 12.22
N TRP A 850 -7.55 66.72 12.43
CA TRP A 850 -8.34 65.92 11.47
C TRP A 850 -8.63 66.67 10.17
N MET A 851 -8.85 67.99 10.21
CA MET A 851 -8.98 68.79 8.99
C MET A 851 -7.72 68.71 8.12
N LEU A 852 -6.55 68.80 8.75
CA LEU A 852 -5.26 68.64 8.07
C LEU A 852 -5.08 67.22 7.52
N GLU A 853 -5.39 66.20 8.33
CA GLU A 853 -5.33 64.80 7.89
C GLU A 853 -6.21 64.56 6.66
N LYS A 854 -7.47 65.02 6.70
CA LYS A 854 -8.42 64.87 5.60
C LYS A 854 -7.96 65.59 4.34
N ALA A 855 -7.34 66.76 4.47
CA ALA A 855 -6.78 67.48 3.33
C ALA A 855 -5.63 66.69 2.70
N ILE A 856 -4.69 66.20 3.51
CA ILE A 856 -3.53 65.41 3.07
C ILE A 856 -3.97 64.11 2.36
N THR A 857 -4.97 63.42 2.90
CA THR A 857 -5.46 62.12 2.38
C THR A 857 -6.39 62.28 1.17
N SER A 858 -6.76 63.51 0.78
CA SER A 858 -7.71 63.74 -0.32
C SER A 858 -7.18 63.45 -1.73
N GLY A 859 -5.91 63.09 -1.89
CA GLY A 859 -5.31 62.64 -3.16
C GLY A 859 -5.06 63.72 -4.21
N ASP A 860 -5.73 64.87 -4.13
CA ASP A 860 -5.68 65.91 -5.17
C ASP A 860 -4.63 67.02 -4.91
N LEU A 861 -3.73 66.83 -3.94
CA LEU A 861 -2.67 67.78 -3.59
C LEU A 861 -1.33 67.36 -4.21
N ASP A 862 -0.54 68.32 -4.69
CA ASP A 862 0.83 68.01 -5.14
C ASP A 862 1.74 67.62 -3.94
N ALA A 863 2.88 66.99 -4.22
CA ALA A 863 3.81 66.52 -3.18
C ALA A 863 4.35 67.64 -2.28
N LYS A 864 4.47 68.87 -2.78
CA LYS A 864 4.99 70.04 -2.04
C LYS A 864 3.91 70.61 -1.12
N GLN A 865 2.67 70.71 -1.59
CA GLN A 865 1.48 71.10 -0.86
C GLN A 865 1.18 70.11 0.26
N SER A 866 1.19 68.81 -0.04
CA SER A 866 1.02 67.73 0.94
C SER A 866 2.09 67.79 2.03
N ASN A 867 3.37 67.95 1.66
CA ASN A 867 4.47 68.10 2.64
C ASN A 867 4.33 69.37 3.50
N THR A 868 3.78 70.45 2.95
CA THR A 868 3.52 71.68 3.71
C THR A 868 2.45 71.44 4.77
N LEU A 869 1.33 70.80 4.40
CA LEU A 869 0.28 70.44 5.35
C LEU A 869 0.77 69.43 6.40
N LYS A 870 1.58 68.44 6.03
CA LYS A 870 2.21 67.49 6.98
C LYS A 870 3.08 68.22 8.01
N LYS A 871 3.84 69.23 7.59
CA LYS A 871 4.62 70.08 8.51
C LYS A 871 3.72 70.87 9.45
N SER A 872 2.67 71.50 8.93
CA SER A 872 1.68 72.23 9.74
C SER A 872 0.99 71.30 10.75
N GLN A 873 0.63 70.09 10.33
CA GLN A 873 -0.01 69.08 11.17
C GLN A 873 0.92 68.60 12.29
N ARG A 874 2.20 68.36 11.99
CA ARG A 874 3.21 68.02 13.01
C ARG A 874 3.41 69.15 14.02
N ALA A 875 3.51 70.40 13.55
CA ALA A 875 3.66 71.55 14.43
C ALA A 875 2.45 71.70 15.37
N LEU A 876 1.24 71.56 14.83
CA LEU A 876 0.00 71.62 15.61
C LEU A 876 -0.14 70.44 16.59
N PHE A 877 0.31 69.25 16.21
CA PHE A 877 0.29 68.10 17.11
C PHE A 877 1.25 68.29 18.28
N VAL A 878 2.48 68.77 18.02
CA VAL A 878 3.47 69.01 19.07
C VAL A 878 2.96 69.99 20.11
N SER A 879 2.28 71.07 19.70
CA SER A 879 1.74 72.09 20.63
C SER A 879 0.60 71.58 21.52
N HIS A 880 -0.13 70.55 21.09
CA HIS A 880 -1.29 69.99 21.81
C HIS A 880 -1.12 68.52 22.22
N SER A 881 0.10 67.96 22.09
CA SER A 881 0.38 66.54 22.33
C SER A 881 0.08 66.11 23.78
N GLY A 882 0.29 67.01 24.75
CA GLY A 882 -0.03 66.78 26.16
C GLY A 882 -1.52 66.77 26.50
N THR A 883 -2.38 67.32 25.64
CA THR A 883 -3.83 67.43 25.88
C THR A 883 -4.64 66.38 25.13
N ILE A 884 -4.07 65.73 24.11
CA ILE A 884 -4.78 64.77 23.25
C ILE A 884 -4.50 63.34 23.75
N PRO A 885 -5.51 62.61 24.28
CA PRO A 885 -5.36 61.20 24.65
C PRO A 885 -4.98 60.30 23.48
N VAL A 886 -4.26 59.21 23.72
CA VAL A 886 -3.83 58.26 22.68
C VAL A 886 -5.03 57.69 21.89
N LYS A 887 -6.15 57.39 22.56
CA LYS A 887 -7.39 56.88 21.92
C LYS A 887 -7.93 57.77 20.80
N GLN A 888 -7.64 59.08 20.82
CA GLN A 888 -8.10 60.03 19.80
C GLN A 888 -7.12 60.21 18.64
N ARG A 889 -5.89 59.69 18.74
CA ARG A 889 -4.81 59.92 17.77
C ARG A 889 -4.85 58.97 16.57
N ARG A 890 -5.60 57.87 16.66
CA ARG A 890 -5.70 56.83 15.62
C ARG A 890 -5.97 57.36 14.20
N PRO A 891 -6.83 58.38 13.97
CA PRO A 891 -7.06 58.89 12.61
C PRO A 891 -5.86 59.63 12.01
N LEU A 892 -4.86 60.01 12.81
CA LEU A 892 -3.73 60.86 12.41
C LEU A 892 -2.56 60.05 11.85
N ARG A 893 -2.72 59.44 10.67
CA ARG A 893 -1.73 58.51 10.09
C ARG A 893 -0.46 59.22 9.61
N ASN A 894 -0.56 60.48 9.20
CA ASN A 894 0.59 61.23 8.65
C ASN A 894 1.62 61.71 9.68
N LEU A 895 1.33 61.57 10.98
CA LEU A 895 2.24 61.98 12.06
C LEU A 895 3.36 60.98 12.33
N SER A 896 3.27 59.74 11.80
CA SER A 896 4.27 58.68 12.02
C SER A 896 4.53 58.37 13.51
N LEU A 897 3.49 58.45 14.33
CA LEU A 897 3.57 58.13 15.76
C LEU A 897 3.74 56.62 15.97
N LYS A 898 4.50 56.22 16.99
CA LYS A 898 4.79 54.79 17.24
C LYS A 898 3.63 54.13 17.98
N PRO A 899 3.23 52.90 17.63
CA PRO A 899 2.30 52.14 18.45
C PRO A 899 3.02 51.60 19.70
N LEU A 900 2.34 51.66 20.85
CA LEU A 900 2.75 51.01 22.09
C LEU A 900 2.07 49.65 22.17
N ILE A 901 2.86 48.58 22.24
CA ILE A 901 2.38 47.20 22.25
C ILE A 901 2.57 46.61 23.63
N MET A 902 1.46 46.22 24.24
CA MET A 902 1.40 45.46 25.48
C MET A 902 1.48 43.97 25.17
N VAL A 903 2.49 43.30 25.71
CA VAL A 903 2.81 41.91 25.39
C VAL A 903 2.17 40.98 26.42
N ASP A 904 1.38 40.02 25.93
CA ASP A 904 0.75 38.99 26.75
C ASP A 904 1.72 37.87 27.16
N THR A 905 1.38 37.13 28.23
CA THR A 905 2.19 36.05 28.82
C THR A 905 2.52 34.97 27.79
N ASN A 906 1.55 34.58 26.95
CA ASN A 906 1.74 33.50 25.97
C ASN A 906 2.83 33.84 24.94
N ILE A 907 2.97 35.11 24.54
CA ILE A 907 4.03 35.56 23.62
C ILE A 907 5.41 35.46 24.28
N LEU A 908 5.51 35.85 25.56
CA LEU A 908 6.77 35.75 26.32
C LEU A 908 7.20 34.30 26.52
N ILE A 909 6.25 33.39 26.74
CA ILE A 909 6.52 31.96 26.84
C ILE A 909 7.04 31.39 25.52
N GLU A 910 6.41 31.71 24.39
CA GLU A 910 6.89 31.24 23.09
C GLU A 910 8.27 31.82 22.75
N ALA A 911 8.54 33.09 23.09
CA ALA A 911 9.87 33.67 22.94
C ALA A 911 10.92 32.97 23.85
N LEU A 912 10.54 32.55 25.06
CA LEU A 912 11.40 31.77 25.96
C LEU A 912 11.68 30.37 25.42
N LYS A 913 10.65 29.71 24.89
CA LYS A 913 10.81 28.39 24.27
C LYS A 913 11.80 28.44 23.11
N ASP A 914 11.67 29.44 22.24
CA ASP A 914 12.57 29.65 21.11
C ASP A 914 14.01 29.97 21.53
N ASP A 915 14.21 30.83 22.54
CA ASP A 915 15.54 31.16 23.06
C ASP A 915 16.21 29.93 23.69
N LEU A 916 15.46 29.13 24.46
CA LEU A 916 15.97 27.89 25.06
C LEU A 916 16.30 26.83 23.99
N ILE A 917 15.44 26.64 22.98
CA ILE A 917 15.71 25.73 21.86
C ILE A 917 17.02 26.14 21.15
N LYS A 918 17.22 27.43 20.92
CA LYS A 918 18.45 27.91 20.29
C LYS A 918 19.68 27.51 21.12
N GLU A 919 19.67 27.75 22.43
CA GLU A 919 20.82 27.46 23.29
C GLU A 919 21.04 25.97 23.53
N LEU A 920 19.98 25.15 23.45
CA LEU A 920 20.08 23.69 23.56
C LEU A 920 20.58 23.01 22.29
N SER A 921 20.53 23.69 21.14
CA SER A 921 21.00 23.13 19.87
C SER A 921 22.54 23.15 19.79
N ALA A 922 23.14 22.03 19.36
CA ALA A 922 24.60 21.88 19.28
C ALA A 922 25.29 22.95 18.40
N ASP A 923 24.58 23.50 17.43
CA ASP A 923 25.05 24.53 16.50
C ASP A 923 24.53 25.95 16.78
N ASN A 924 23.73 26.12 17.83
CA ASN A 924 23.06 27.38 18.20
C ASN A 924 22.14 27.97 17.10
N LEU A 925 21.65 27.15 16.18
CA LEU A 925 20.79 27.60 15.07
C LEU A 925 19.28 27.42 15.37
N GLY A 926 18.93 26.64 16.40
CA GLY A 926 17.54 26.39 16.81
C GLY A 926 16.78 25.41 15.90
N SER A 927 15.44 25.37 16.05
CA SER A 927 14.54 24.46 15.32
C SER A 927 14.16 24.99 13.93
N LEU A 928 13.89 24.07 13.01
CA LEU A 928 13.33 24.37 11.69
C LEU A 928 11.84 24.68 11.69
N ASN A 929 11.10 24.39 12.75
CA ASN A 929 9.67 24.59 12.72
C ASN A 929 9.34 26.09 12.80
N TRP A 930 8.87 26.68 11.69
CA TRP A 930 8.46 28.08 11.64
C TRP A 930 6.95 28.21 11.80
N THR A 931 6.50 28.17 13.06
CA THR A 931 5.08 28.34 13.38
C THR A 931 4.65 29.79 13.29
N VAL A 932 3.33 29.98 13.23
CA VAL A 932 2.71 31.31 13.27
C VAL A 932 3.04 32.04 14.57
N GLU A 933 2.97 31.35 15.71
CA GLU A 933 3.27 31.89 17.03
C GLU A 933 4.72 32.39 17.10
N ARG A 934 5.63 31.62 16.52
CA ARG A 934 7.05 31.95 16.38
C ARG A 934 7.26 33.19 15.52
N ALA A 935 6.63 33.24 14.34
CA ALA A 935 6.70 34.37 13.45
C ALA A 935 6.22 35.67 14.13
N PHE A 936 5.17 35.60 14.94
CA PHE A 936 4.59 36.77 15.58
C PHE A 936 5.53 37.41 16.63
N HIS A 937 6.09 36.63 17.56
CA HIS A 937 7.01 37.18 18.56
C HIS A 937 8.32 37.66 17.92
N TRP A 938 8.79 36.97 16.87
CA TRP A 938 9.98 37.38 16.13
C TRP A 938 9.76 38.74 15.44
N MET A 939 8.60 38.94 14.81
CA MET A 939 8.26 40.22 14.18
C MET A 939 8.16 41.37 15.20
N LEU A 940 7.58 41.12 16.38
CA LEU A 940 7.54 42.11 17.46
C LEU A 940 8.95 42.56 17.85
N ARG A 941 9.87 41.60 18.06
CA ARG A 941 11.27 41.91 18.39
C ARG A 941 11.96 42.68 17.27
N ARG A 942 11.75 42.27 16.01
CA ARG A 942 12.31 42.93 14.82
C ARG A 942 11.84 44.39 14.70
N ARG A 943 10.53 44.63 14.75
CA ARG A 943 9.96 45.98 14.62
C ARG A 943 10.37 46.89 15.78
N ALA A 944 10.55 46.33 16.97
CA ALA A 944 11.08 47.07 18.11
C ALA A 944 12.56 47.43 17.91
N GLY A 945 13.37 46.51 17.40
CA GLY A 945 14.76 46.74 17.02
C GLY A 945 14.94 47.78 15.90
N GLU A 946 14.02 47.82 14.92
CA GLU A 946 13.94 48.87 13.89
C GLU A 946 13.45 50.22 14.45
N GLY A 947 13.03 50.28 15.73
CA GLY A 947 12.51 51.48 16.38
C GLY A 947 11.14 51.92 15.88
N ARG A 948 10.39 51.06 15.18
CA ARG A 948 9.05 51.36 14.63
C ARG A 948 7.94 51.22 15.66
N ILE A 949 8.12 50.35 16.65
CA ILE A 949 7.15 50.11 17.73
C ILE A 949 7.81 50.25 19.09
N LEU A 950 6.98 50.38 20.13
CA LEU A 950 7.40 50.35 21.53
C LEU A 950 6.78 49.12 22.19
N LEU A 951 7.57 48.35 22.93
CA LEU A 951 7.10 47.17 23.66
C LEU A 951 7.03 47.44 25.16
N HIS A 952 5.97 46.95 25.79
CA HIS A 952 5.76 47.02 27.23
C HIS A 952 5.20 45.71 27.75
N ILE A 953 5.71 45.23 28.88
CA ILE A 953 5.18 44.05 29.56
C ILE A 953 4.27 44.52 30.70
N PRO A 954 2.95 44.25 30.65
CA PRO A 954 2.04 44.57 31.74
C PRO A 954 2.45 43.87 33.05
N PRO A 955 2.21 44.48 34.22
CA PRO A 955 2.55 43.86 35.51
C PRO A 955 1.91 42.49 35.72
N ALA A 956 0.66 42.31 35.28
CA ALA A 956 -0.06 41.03 35.35
C ALA A 956 0.64 39.95 34.51
N ALA A 957 0.94 40.24 33.24
CA ALA A 957 1.64 39.34 32.34
C ALA A 957 3.06 39.00 32.83
N ARG A 958 3.78 40.00 33.37
CA ARG A 958 5.10 39.78 33.98
C ARG A 958 5.02 38.83 35.18
N GLY A 959 4.06 39.06 36.09
CA GLY A 959 3.87 38.20 37.25
C GLY A 959 3.54 36.75 36.87
N GLU A 960 2.67 36.56 35.88
CA GLU A 960 2.31 35.24 35.37
C GLU A 960 3.48 34.55 34.65
N PHE A 961 4.23 35.28 33.82
CA PHE A 961 5.42 34.77 33.14
C PHE A 961 6.47 34.26 34.14
N MET A 962 6.75 35.04 35.18
CA MET A 962 7.68 34.64 36.25
C MET A 962 7.18 33.41 37.03
N HIS A 963 5.86 33.29 37.23
CA HIS A 963 5.27 32.13 37.91
C HIS A 963 5.36 30.86 37.06
N ARG A 964 5.06 30.97 35.75
CA ARG A 964 5.12 29.85 34.80
C ARG A 964 6.58 29.40 34.55
N ALA A 965 7.52 30.34 34.50
CA ALA A 965 8.95 30.09 34.34
C ALA A 965 9.71 29.91 35.69
N LYS A 966 9.02 29.51 36.76
CA LYS A 966 9.60 29.43 38.12
C LYS A 966 10.69 28.37 38.27
N ASN A 967 10.57 27.23 37.58
CA ASN A 967 11.53 26.14 37.64
C ASN A 967 11.67 25.42 36.27
N PRO A 968 12.82 24.77 36.00
CA PRO A 968 13.07 24.03 34.77
C PRO A 968 12.00 22.97 34.47
N ASP A 969 11.52 22.23 35.46
CA ASP A 969 10.48 21.22 35.27
C ASP A 969 9.14 21.78 34.74
N SER A 970 8.73 22.96 35.23
CA SER A 970 7.53 23.64 34.73
C SER A 970 7.71 24.03 33.27
N VAL A 971 8.87 24.56 32.90
CA VAL A 971 9.17 24.98 31.53
C VAL A 971 9.29 23.77 30.59
N LEU A 972 9.93 22.68 31.03
CA LEU A 972 10.04 21.44 30.25
C LEU A 972 8.66 20.87 29.89
N ARG A 973 7.70 20.94 30.82
CA ARG A 973 6.31 20.51 30.57
C ARG A 973 5.60 21.33 29.49
N MET A 974 6.07 22.54 29.17
CA MET A 974 5.51 23.38 28.11
C MET A 974 5.97 22.95 26.71
N PHE A 975 6.99 22.09 26.59
CA PHE A 975 7.46 21.54 25.32
C PHE A 975 6.78 20.22 24.95
N SER A 976 5.46 20.13 25.14
CA SER A 976 4.72 18.88 24.91
C SER A 976 4.76 18.34 23.48
N ASP A 977 5.02 19.20 22.50
CA ASP A 977 4.95 18.90 21.06
C ASP A 977 6.29 19.07 20.31
N THR A 978 7.38 19.22 21.07
CA THR A 978 8.74 19.41 20.54
C THR A 978 9.67 18.38 21.15
N TYR A 979 10.52 17.77 20.34
CA TYR A 979 11.53 16.84 20.85
C TYR A 979 12.63 17.61 21.61
N ILE A 980 12.84 17.24 22.87
CA ILE A 980 13.92 17.73 23.74
C ILE A 980 14.57 16.53 24.42
N ASP A 981 15.89 16.40 24.26
CA ASP A 981 16.69 15.44 25.00
C ASP A 981 16.74 15.84 26.49
N LYS A 982 16.18 14.97 27.36
CA LYS A 982 16.10 15.24 28.80
C LYS A 982 17.46 15.24 29.49
N ALA A 983 18.45 14.52 28.95
CA ALA A 983 19.80 14.52 29.51
C ALA A 983 20.47 15.89 29.29
N ILE A 984 20.45 16.38 28.04
CA ILE A 984 20.98 17.72 27.69
C ILE A 984 20.23 18.81 28.46
N TRP A 985 18.90 18.70 28.58
CA TRP A 985 18.11 19.62 29.38
C TRP A 985 18.57 19.68 30.84
N SER A 986 18.74 18.52 31.48
CA SER A 986 19.17 18.46 32.88
C SER A 986 20.60 18.94 33.13
N GLU A 987 21.46 18.87 32.10
CA GLU A 987 22.85 19.33 32.17
C GLU A 987 22.97 20.85 31.98
N MET A 988 22.23 21.43 31.02
CA MET A 988 22.38 22.84 30.64
C MET A 988 21.38 23.79 31.32
N VAL A 989 20.18 23.33 31.68
CA VAL A 989 19.10 24.20 32.17
C VAL A 989 18.93 24.05 33.68
N ASP A 990 19.76 24.78 34.43
CA ASP A 990 19.56 24.98 35.87
C ASP A 990 18.70 26.22 36.17
N ASP A 991 18.32 26.40 37.44
CA ASP A 991 17.49 27.54 37.88
C ASP A 991 18.16 28.89 37.55
N ALA A 992 19.50 28.97 37.62
CA ALA A 992 20.25 30.21 37.40
C ALA A 992 20.27 30.60 35.92
N PHE A 993 20.54 29.64 35.04
CA PHE A 993 20.50 29.79 33.59
C PHE A 993 19.09 30.19 33.15
N LEU A 994 18.05 29.50 33.66
CA LEU A 994 16.67 29.83 33.33
C LEU A 994 16.31 31.27 33.73
N MET A 995 16.67 31.71 34.95
CA MET A 995 16.42 33.08 35.39
C MET A 995 17.15 34.11 34.53
N GLN A 996 18.40 33.83 34.11
CA GLN A 996 19.15 34.71 33.21
C GLN A 996 18.41 34.91 31.87
N ARG A 997 17.84 33.83 31.32
CA ARG A 997 17.10 33.86 30.04
C ARG A 997 15.78 34.59 30.16
N VAL A 998 15.03 34.33 31.24
CA VAL A 998 13.80 35.05 31.59
C VAL A 998 14.05 36.57 31.68
N ASP A 999 15.14 36.98 32.34
CA ASP A 999 15.55 38.39 32.43
C ASP A 999 15.93 38.98 31.06
N SER A 1000 16.63 38.23 30.21
CA SER A 1000 16.97 38.64 28.85
C SER A 1000 15.72 38.95 28.02
N ILE A 1001 14.73 38.06 28.07
CA ILE A 1001 13.46 38.21 27.35
C ILE A 1001 12.66 39.39 27.90
N CYS A 1002 12.59 39.53 29.23
CA CYS A 1002 11.93 40.68 29.85
C CYS A 1002 12.55 42.01 29.38
N ARG A 1003 13.87 42.08 29.16
CA ARG A 1003 14.53 43.27 28.61
C ARG A 1003 14.22 43.46 27.13
N ALA A 1004 14.23 42.38 26.33
CA ALA A 1004 13.96 42.44 24.90
C ALA A 1004 12.54 42.92 24.57
N PHE A 1005 11.54 42.52 25.38
CA PHE A 1005 10.13 42.87 25.19
C PHE A 1005 9.68 44.09 26.03
N ASN A 1006 10.60 44.83 26.65
CA ASN A 1006 10.26 46.02 27.44
C ASN A 1006 11.14 47.22 27.05
N SER A 1007 10.84 47.81 25.89
CA SER A 1007 11.52 48.99 25.37
C SER A 1007 10.93 50.31 25.89
N TRP A 1008 9.78 50.27 26.56
CA TRP A 1008 9.09 51.42 27.12
C TRP A 1008 8.69 51.16 28.58
N ASN A 1009 8.97 52.15 29.44
CA ASN A 1009 8.61 52.10 30.85
C ASN A 1009 7.53 53.14 31.17
N GLN A 1010 6.54 52.73 31.95
CA GLN A 1010 5.46 53.59 32.37
C GLN A 1010 5.99 54.72 33.29
N PRO A 1011 5.69 56.00 33.00
CA PRO A 1011 6.07 57.09 33.89
C PRO A 1011 5.26 57.03 35.19
N ALA A 1012 5.88 57.32 36.34
CA ALA A 1012 5.30 57.20 37.69
C ALA A 1012 4.05 58.07 37.99
N LYS A 1013 3.54 58.83 37.02
CA LYS A 1013 2.45 59.82 37.14
C LYS A 1013 1.20 59.51 36.31
N VAL A 1014 1.01 58.28 35.81
CA VAL A 1014 -0.20 57.92 35.07
C VAL A 1014 -1.29 57.47 36.05
N ARG A 1015 -2.01 58.41 36.69
CA ARG A 1015 -3.33 58.12 37.28
C ARG A 1015 -4.36 58.27 36.17
N GLY A 1016 -4.81 57.14 35.61
CA GLY A 1016 -5.93 57.11 34.68
C GLY A 1016 -7.25 57.47 35.37
N GLU A 1017 -8.27 57.81 34.57
CA GLU A 1017 -9.66 57.82 35.01
C GLU A 1017 -10.04 56.42 35.53
N GLU A 1018 -11.01 56.34 36.43
CA GLU A 1018 -11.57 55.05 36.87
C GLU A 1018 -12.32 54.43 35.69
N ILE A 1019 -11.78 53.34 35.13
CA ILE A 1019 -12.33 52.71 33.92
C ILE A 1019 -13.32 51.64 34.34
N ASP A 1020 -14.59 51.84 34.00
CA ASP A 1020 -15.61 50.82 34.16
C ASP A 1020 -15.53 49.81 33.01
N LEU A 1021 -15.01 48.62 33.33
CA LEU A 1021 -14.96 47.46 32.44
C LEU A 1021 -16.11 46.47 32.70
N GLU A 1022 -16.80 46.58 33.84
CA GLU A 1022 -17.80 45.60 34.28
C GLU A 1022 -19.03 45.61 33.37
N ASP A 1023 -19.53 46.80 33.02
CA ASP A 1023 -20.68 46.95 32.14
C ASP A 1023 -20.38 46.48 30.69
N PHE A 1024 -19.13 46.63 30.23
CA PHE A 1024 -18.69 46.09 28.95
C PHE A 1024 -18.71 44.56 28.94
N LEU A 1025 -18.15 43.93 29.96
CA LEU A 1025 -18.11 42.47 30.08
C LEU A 1025 -19.52 41.87 30.15
N LEU A 1026 -20.42 42.52 30.89
CA LEU A 1026 -21.84 42.14 30.95
C LEU A 1026 -22.55 42.31 29.60
N GLY A 1027 -22.24 43.38 28.87
CA GLY A 1027 -22.76 43.62 27.52
C GLY A 1027 -22.34 42.57 26.49
N HIS A 1028 -21.21 41.89 26.72
CA HIS A 1028 -20.63 40.88 25.84
C HIS A 1028 -20.71 39.45 26.41
N ARG A 1029 -21.51 39.22 27.46
CA ARG A 1029 -21.61 37.95 28.20
C ARG A 1029 -21.82 36.71 27.34
N GLU A 1030 -22.58 36.82 26.25
CA GLU A 1030 -22.89 35.67 25.38
C GLU A 1030 -21.64 35.12 24.67
N VAL A 1031 -20.68 35.99 24.32
CA VAL A 1031 -19.39 35.56 23.74
C VAL A 1031 -18.57 34.84 24.79
N PHE A 1032 -18.44 35.46 25.97
CA PHE A 1032 -17.61 34.94 27.05
C PHE A 1032 -18.13 33.60 27.61
N GLN A 1033 -19.45 33.42 27.70
CA GLN A 1033 -20.07 32.14 28.06
C GLN A 1033 -19.72 31.04 27.07
N ARG A 1034 -19.73 31.33 25.77
CA ARG A 1034 -19.38 30.35 24.72
C ARG A 1034 -17.90 29.98 24.73
N VAL A 1035 -17.02 30.95 24.97
CA VAL A 1035 -15.58 30.70 25.14
C VAL A 1035 -15.34 29.81 26.37
N ASP A 1036 -16.03 30.07 27.48
CA ASP A 1036 -15.94 29.25 28.70
C ASP A 1036 -16.45 27.81 28.46
N GLU A 1037 -17.60 27.64 27.79
CA GLU A 1037 -18.10 26.31 27.37
C GLU A 1037 -17.05 25.53 26.57
N GLN A 1038 -16.35 26.19 25.64
CA GLN A 1038 -15.31 25.58 24.82
C GLN A 1038 -14.06 25.23 25.63
N LYS A 1039 -13.56 26.14 26.47
CA LYS A 1039 -12.38 25.90 27.33
C LYS A 1039 -12.62 24.71 28.27
N ARG A 1040 -13.84 24.52 28.76
CA ARG A 1040 -14.24 23.35 29.58
C ARG A 1040 -14.29 22.04 28.80
N ARG A 1041 -14.80 22.05 27.57
CA ARG A 1041 -14.76 20.87 26.68
C ARG A 1041 -13.32 20.42 26.40
N GLY A 1042 -12.39 21.37 26.35
CA GLY A 1042 -10.94 21.12 26.24
C GLY A 1042 -10.25 20.69 27.54
N GLY A 1043 -10.99 20.41 28.61
CA GLY A 1043 -10.43 19.93 29.88
C GLY A 1043 -9.81 21.00 30.78
N ARG A 1044 -9.90 22.30 30.43
CA ARG A 1044 -9.46 23.40 31.30
C ARG A 1044 -10.58 23.80 32.26
N SER A 1045 -10.25 24.04 33.52
CA SER A 1045 -11.15 24.64 34.52
C SER A 1045 -10.69 26.08 34.81
N PRO A 1046 -10.99 27.05 33.93
CA PRO A 1046 -10.50 28.42 34.08
C PRO A 1046 -11.04 29.08 35.35
N MET A 1047 -10.20 29.87 36.02
CA MET A 1047 -10.60 30.63 37.21
C MET A 1047 -11.44 31.85 36.79
N ARG A 1048 -12.59 32.05 37.45
CA ARG A 1048 -13.59 33.05 37.04
C ARG A 1048 -13.43 34.35 37.79
N THR A 1049 -13.91 35.44 37.19
CA THR A 1049 -14.07 36.72 37.85
C THR A 1049 -15.56 36.93 38.16
N SER A 1050 -15.92 37.05 39.44
CA SER A 1050 -17.32 37.31 39.81
C SER A 1050 -17.61 38.81 39.67
N ILE A 1051 -18.54 39.17 38.78
CA ILE A 1051 -18.96 40.55 38.52
C ILE A 1051 -20.46 40.65 38.79
N LYS A 1052 -20.88 41.51 39.72
CA LYS A 1052 -22.28 41.71 40.15
C LYS A 1052 -23.02 40.39 40.49
N GLY A 1053 -22.31 39.38 40.98
CA GLY A 1053 -22.87 38.07 41.36
C GLY A 1053 -22.98 37.05 40.21
N GLU A 1054 -22.61 37.44 39.00
CA GLU A 1054 -22.46 36.53 37.85
C GLU A 1054 -20.99 36.15 37.66
N ASP A 1055 -20.73 34.87 37.44
CA ASP A 1055 -19.42 34.36 37.10
C ASP A 1055 -19.15 34.57 35.61
N ILE A 1056 -18.28 35.51 35.28
CA ILE A 1056 -18.01 35.92 33.91
C ILE A 1056 -16.51 35.79 33.61
N TYR A 1057 -16.22 35.43 32.38
CA TYR A 1057 -14.89 35.38 31.79
C TYR A 1057 -14.62 36.72 31.07
N PRO A 1058 -13.40 37.31 31.10
CA PRO A 1058 -12.06 36.71 31.18
C PRO A 1058 -11.47 36.54 32.59
N GLU A 1059 -10.29 35.91 32.68
CA GLU A 1059 -9.56 35.73 33.95
C GLU A 1059 -9.06 37.07 34.52
N LYS A 1060 -8.70 37.07 35.82
CA LYS A 1060 -8.22 38.29 36.47
C LYS A 1060 -7.01 38.90 35.76
N GLY A 1061 -6.07 38.08 35.30
CA GLY A 1061 -4.86 38.55 34.59
C GLY A 1061 -5.20 39.30 33.31
N ASP A 1062 -6.04 38.71 32.46
CA ASP A 1062 -6.52 39.31 31.20
C ASP A 1062 -7.29 40.61 31.46
N ARG A 1063 -8.14 40.61 32.49
CA ARG A 1063 -8.90 41.81 32.89
C ARG A 1063 -7.96 42.94 33.32
N ASP A 1064 -6.93 42.63 34.10
CA ASP A 1064 -5.94 43.61 34.54
C ASP A 1064 -5.17 44.17 33.32
N ILE A 1065 -4.84 43.34 32.31
CA ILE A 1065 -4.26 43.80 31.04
C ILE A 1065 -5.22 44.72 30.27
N MET A 1066 -6.52 44.39 30.19
CA MET A 1066 -7.53 45.25 29.55
C MET A 1066 -7.64 46.62 30.23
N LEU A 1067 -7.65 46.65 31.57
CA LEU A 1067 -7.71 47.88 32.36
C LEU A 1067 -6.46 48.74 32.14
N ASP A 1068 -5.27 48.14 32.19
CA ASP A 1068 -4.01 48.84 31.94
C ASP A 1068 -3.96 49.42 30.52
N ALA A 1069 -4.39 48.66 29.51
CA ALA A 1069 -4.44 49.11 28.12
C ALA A 1069 -5.40 50.28 27.93
N ALA A 1070 -6.59 50.21 28.52
CA ALA A 1070 -7.59 51.27 28.48
C ALA A 1070 -7.11 52.55 29.21
N ALA A 1071 -6.39 52.38 30.33
CA ALA A 1071 -5.80 53.48 31.09
C ALA A 1071 -4.73 54.19 30.27
N LEU A 1072 -3.82 53.44 29.64
CA LEU A 1072 -2.80 54.00 28.75
C LEU A 1072 -3.43 54.70 27.54
N ALA A 1073 -4.45 54.11 26.92
CA ALA A 1073 -5.15 54.71 25.78
C ALA A 1073 -5.86 56.04 26.15
N SER A 1074 -6.34 56.18 27.39
CA SER A 1074 -6.99 57.40 27.88
C SER A 1074 -6.00 58.50 28.30
N THR A 1075 -4.69 58.22 28.27
CA THR A 1075 -3.66 59.19 28.67
C THR A 1075 -2.94 59.81 27.48
N SER A 1076 -2.31 60.97 27.69
CA SER A 1076 -1.55 61.69 26.66
C SER A 1076 -0.06 61.32 26.70
N ILE A 1077 0.31 60.15 26.20
CA ILE A 1077 1.71 59.66 26.17
C ILE A 1077 2.49 60.33 25.02
N SER A 1078 3.69 60.87 25.22
CA SER A 1078 4.50 61.46 24.11
C SER A 1078 4.82 60.42 23.04
N ASP A 1079 4.80 60.82 21.77
CA ASP A 1079 5.23 60.04 20.60
C ASP A 1079 4.49 58.71 20.34
N VAL A 1080 3.46 58.39 21.15
CA VAL A 1080 2.61 57.21 20.99
C VAL A 1080 1.35 57.54 20.19
N GLY A 1081 1.10 56.77 19.13
CA GLY A 1081 -0.05 56.95 18.23
C GLY A 1081 -1.25 56.06 18.58
N SER A 1082 -0.99 54.89 19.15
CA SER A 1082 -2.00 53.91 19.51
C SER A 1082 -1.47 52.98 20.60
N VAL A 1083 -2.39 52.38 21.37
CA VAL A 1083 -2.11 51.27 22.28
C VAL A 1083 -2.67 50.00 21.66
N LEU A 1084 -1.86 48.95 21.61
CA LEU A 1084 -2.23 47.64 21.07
C LEU A 1084 -1.89 46.56 22.09
N VAL A 1085 -2.75 45.58 22.28
CA VAL A 1085 -2.44 44.36 23.04
C VAL A 1085 -2.07 43.26 22.05
N ALA A 1086 -0.87 42.71 22.19
CA ALA A 1086 -0.42 41.57 21.42
C ALA A 1086 -0.84 40.29 22.15
N THR A 1087 -1.85 39.59 21.62
CA THR A 1087 -2.38 38.35 22.20
C THR A 1087 -3.11 37.53 21.14
N ARG A 1088 -3.03 36.20 21.27
CA ARG A 1088 -3.76 35.26 20.44
C ARG A 1088 -5.05 34.76 21.10
N ASP A 1089 -5.31 35.19 22.32
CA ASP A 1089 -6.40 34.68 23.13
C ASP A 1089 -7.76 35.17 22.61
N SER A 1090 -8.72 34.25 22.58
CA SER A 1090 -10.10 34.47 22.10
C SER A 1090 -10.78 35.67 22.77
N ASP A 1091 -10.36 35.97 23.99
CA ASP A 1091 -11.01 36.85 24.96
C ASP A 1091 -10.81 38.30 24.58
N PHE A 1092 -9.70 38.56 23.89
CA PHE A 1092 -9.40 39.81 23.23
C PHE A 1092 -9.81 39.77 21.77
N ARG A 1093 -9.52 38.68 21.03
CA ARG A 1093 -9.69 38.63 19.56
C ARG A 1093 -11.15 38.75 19.14
N LEU A 1094 -12.07 38.06 19.81
CA LEU A 1094 -13.49 38.04 19.44
C LEU A 1094 -14.14 39.42 19.63
N VAL A 1095 -13.75 40.17 20.66
CA VAL A 1095 -14.28 41.51 20.98
C VAL A 1095 -13.33 42.66 20.63
N SER A 1096 -12.25 42.37 19.88
CA SER A 1096 -11.16 43.31 19.57
C SER A 1096 -11.61 44.68 19.04
N ARG A 1097 -12.65 44.73 18.20
CA ARG A 1097 -13.18 46.00 17.66
C ARG A 1097 -14.04 46.74 18.66
N ALA A 1098 -14.74 46.04 19.54
CA ALA A 1098 -15.52 46.66 20.61
C ALA A 1098 -14.59 47.31 21.64
N LEU A 1099 -13.49 46.63 22.01
CA LEU A 1099 -12.43 47.20 22.85
C LEU A 1099 -11.82 48.47 22.21
N GLU A 1100 -11.56 48.42 20.90
CA GLU A 1100 -10.98 49.55 20.17
C GLU A 1100 -11.93 50.75 20.03
N GLU A 1101 -13.24 50.51 19.86
CA GLU A 1101 -14.23 51.60 19.77
C GLU A 1101 -14.58 52.21 21.13
N GLU A 1102 -14.69 51.41 22.19
CA GLU A 1102 -15.13 51.89 23.51
C GLU A 1102 -13.97 52.42 24.36
N TYR A 1103 -12.82 51.72 24.38
CA TYR A 1103 -11.67 52.06 25.24
C TYR A 1103 -10.47 52.62 24.47
N GLY A 1104 -10.45 52.49 23.14
CA GLY A 1104 -9.44 53.13 22.29
C GLY A 1104 -8.11 52.39 22.16
N PHE A 1105 -8.03 51.13 22.61
CA PHE A 1105 -6.89 50.24 22.37
C PHE A 1105 -7.25 49.11 21.42
N GLY A 1106 -6.31 48.74 20.54
CA GLY A 1106 -6.49 47.65 19.58
C GLY A 1106 -5.94 46.31 20.08
N VAL A 1107 -6.19 45.26 19.33
CA VAL A 1107 -5.62 43.92 19.55
C VAL A 1107 -4.92 43.50 18.25
N VAL A 1108 -3.73 42.90 18.39
CA VAL A 1108 -2.98 42.27 17.29
C VAL A 1108 -2.67 40.83 17.67
N GLY A 1109 -3.06 39.87 16.83
CA GLY A 1109 -2.85 38.43 17.11
C GLY A 1109 -1.85 37.73 16.20
N ASP A 1110 -1.36 38.44 15.18
CA ASP A 1110 -0.46 37.90 14.17
C ASP A 1110 0.39 39.04 13.56
N ALA A 1111 1.43 38.67 12.82
CA ALA A 1111 2.38 39.66 12.32
C ALA A 1111 1.85 40.46 11.11
N GLN A 1112 0.83 39.97 10.41
CA GLN A 1112 0.12 40.78 9.39
C GLN A 1112 -0.69 41.90 10.03
N GLN A 1113 -1.51 41.58 11.05
CA GLN A 1113 -2.25 42.58 11.81
C GLN A 1113 -1.32 43.60 12.45
N LEU A 1114 -0.13 43.18 12.87
CA LEU A 1114 0.90 44.11 13.33
C LEU A 1114 1.38 45.02 12.21
N ASN A 1115 1.72 44.47 11.04
CA ASN A 1115 2.18 45.24 9.88
C ASN A 1115 1.12 46.24 9.41
N ASP A 1116 -0.16 45.86 9.33
CA ASP A 1116 -1.28 46.75 8.97
C ASP A 1116 -1.46 47.95 9.92
N ARG A 1117 -0.88 47.87 11.13
CA ARG A 1117 -0.94 48.91 12.16
C ARG A 1117 0.35 49.72 12.26
N VAL A 1118 1.43 49.28 11.62
CA VAL A 1118 2.78 49.84 11.74
C VAL A 1118 3.28 50.43 10.42
N LEU A 1119 2.96 49.80 9.28
CA LEU A 1119 3.25 50.24 7.92
C LEU A 1119 2.12 51.17 7.42
#